data_AF-A0A5A8E081-F1
#
_entry.id   AF-A0A5A8E081-F1
#
_cell.length_a   1.000
_cell.length_b   1.000
_cell.length_c   1.000
_cell.angle_alpha   90.00
_cell.angle_beta   90.00
_cell.angle_gamma   90.00
#
_symmetry.space_group_name_H-M   'P 1'
#
loop_
_entity.id
_entity.type
_entity.pdbx_description
1 polymer ?
#
loop_
_entity_poly.entity_id
_entity_poly.type
_entity_poly.pdbx_seq_one_letter_code
_entity_poly.pdbx_strand_id
1 'polypeptide(L)'
;MAATATTGTAAVRDALVALSAPDDGMRQRAEAHLLELRKANGAGLMSVLATHMVDASMEGEARMQAMVYWKNMLDPSHPLSAPGITSPERRLVAIHSFWTGLPGRETLRSQAVQALLGAADPDEQRVAAAVVAQISVLELPDGWKELFPGLLGVLDNTASTAHMRRGVLTTVAFIAEEVEEHCISPAVVNKLLTHCVAAMAPDQPDRWLMEAGMRCLANLLEFCEAIFTDDSRKGERGYLVNVFVSAAGHKQEEIRVLALRGLANMVRWYYPAMPEYMAACHSATDKVIKAIEDDFSRDGSMALEFWAGLGDKEQDLEEGANFHLLRRIVDTLAPSIWEVITTKRDGAEEIPTVMQTEAKPAHVASEVMRQMIFSLEPRRAAEVFTPLIDGSFTHADWRVREGAISVLGYMAEAFPAAAEVAPLIGRYYPLLMGRLTTSADAERDHRIRPALAWCAGVILDSQFETVAVVNGRELVSPSIAVFGALLSETPVTARYGAFALSALASKAAESPRPPLAGSPGGTAWITPDLARTILGSMMRAMGRSDGHLADLITNVMDAFSYVTNALGTECLPLLLELVRGTIASVPPVGTKFVGSAAGSAERQLVELQLTALCGSLGVLVGTLFRLGEDAGPAAAGLLAEARTAIDGALPTLIHVVSLKDCTATMEAWIALSTVVTSLEAGVAKHVATLGPVLVTAIKNHTDSQSSIKAIMATSAFISALGDGVAACIAPLFEALQEVCMSDEADRFAKPEAVGCIGDLAIAAGPDVLTPYIGHISTILATAERAPLIGDVDEDDWTFKLRENILSTYSGLLNAFQSAPHAQKSVVVASGQQAIRLVKRLAAEIGTMSETQRSELSGPYLCNMCMVVADLALLMSPAAIASEVRADEQWLVALCTLADKVAADEGTSLVPDPGTFCMHVMHHGRVPS
;
A
#
# COMPACT_ATOMS: atom_id res chain seq x y z
N MET A 1 -34.47 -11.83 40.29
CA MET A 1 -34.13 -11.48 38.89
C MET A 1 -34.67 -10.12 38.46
N ALA A 2 -35.88 -9.68 38.84
CA ALA A 2 -36.39 -8.34 38.48
C ALA A 2 -35.65 -7.17 39.18
N ALA A 3 -35.27 -7.30 40.46
CA ALA A 3 -34.58 -6.24 41.20
C ALA A 3 -33.10 -6.03 40.79
N THR A 4 -32.46 -7.07 40.26
CA THR A 4 -31.08 -7.02 39.73
C THR A 4 -31.01 -6.45 38.31
N ALA A 5 -32.12 -6.48 37.56
CA ALA A 5 -32.19 -5.88 36.23
C ALA A 5 -32.27 -4.35 36.28
N THR A 6 -33.02 -3.80 37.26
CA THR A 6 -33.18 -2.35 37.48
C THR A 6 -31.91 -1.66 37.99
N THR A 7 -31.03 -2.36 38.72
CA THR A 7 -29.74 -1.79 39.16
C THR A 7 -28.72 -1.73 38.03
N GLY A 8 -28.80 -2.65 37.05
CA GLY A 8 -27.93 -2.64 35.87
C GLY A 8 -28.26 -1.52 34.87
N THR A 9 -29.54 -1.19 34.67
CA THR A 9 -29.96 -0.15 33.72
C THR A 9 -29.52 1.25 34.16
N ALA A 10 -29.62 1.56 35.45
CA ALA A 10 -29.18 2.84 36.01
C ALA A 10 -27.65 2.98 35.94
N ALA A 11 -26.90 1.92 36.26
CA ALA A 11 -25.43 1.93 36.18
C ALA A 11 -24.92 2.16 34.75
N VAL A 12 -25.56 1.53 33.75
CA VAL A 12 -25.24 1.76 32.33
C VAL A 12 -25.54 3.22 31.95
N ARG A 13 -26.68 3.76 32.36
CA ARG A 13 -27.03 5.16 32.06
C ARG A 13 -26.00 6.14 32.63
N ASP A 14 -25.60 5.95 33.88
CA ASP A 14 -24.64 6.83 34.54
C ASP A 14 -23.24 6.71 33.89
N ALA A 15 -22.85 5.52 33.42
CA ALA A 15 -21.64 5.31 32.65
C ALA A 15 -21.69 6.01 31.27
N LEU A 16 -22.82 5.95 30.56
CA LEU A 16 -22.99 6.63 29.27
C LEU A 16 -22.86 8.15 29.39
N VAL A 17 -23.42 8.75 30.46
CA VAL A 17 -23.24 10.19 30.74
C VAL A 17 -21.77 10.49 31.04
N ALA A 18 -21.08 9.60 31.77
CA ALA A 18 -19.67 9.79 32.10
C ALA A 18 -18.72 9.67 30.89
N LEU A 19 -19.12 9.01 29.79
CA LEU A 19 -18.33 8.98 28.53
C LEU A 19 -18.18 10.37 27.90
N SER A 20 -19.14 11.26 28.15
CA SER A 20 -19.12 12.65 27.69
C SER A 20 -18.51 13.62 28.71
N ALA A 21 -17.97 13.12 29.83
CA ALA A 21 -17.36 13.98 30.84
C ALA A 21 -16.03 14.59 30.34
N PRO A 22 -15.71 15.84 30.71
CA PRO A 22 -14.45 16.47 30.35
C PRO A 22 -13.22 15.87 31.06
N ASP A 23 -13.43 15.04 32.10
CA ASP A 23 -12.36 14.35 32.84
C ASP A 23 -12.02 13.00 32.20
N ASP A 24 -10.80 12.87 31.68
CA ASP A 24 -10.25 11.64 31.09
C ASP A 24 -10.33 10.45 32.05
N GLY A 25 -10.10 10.67 33.35
CA GLY A 25 -10.16 9.60 34.34
C GLY A 25 -11.58 9.10 34.61
N MET A 26 -12.60 9.92 34.39
CA MET A 26 -14.00 9.47 34.41
C MET A 26 -14.36 8.69 33.15
N ARG A 27 -13.93 9.16 31.98
CA ARG A 27 -14.18 8.49 30.69
C ARG A 27 -13.56 7.09 30.66
N GLN A 28 -12.28 6.95 31.01
CA GLN A 28 -11.59 5.66 31.04
C GLN A 28 -12.25 4.66 32.01
N ARG A 29 -12.74 5.13 33.17
CA ARG A 29 -13.47 4.28 34.12
C ARG A 29 -14.82 3.84 33.57
N ALA A 30 -15.54 4.72 32.89
CA ALA A 30 -16.81 4.39 32.24
C ALA A 30 -16.60 3.38 31.09
N GLU A 31 -15.59 3.57 30.25
CA GLU A 31 -15.20 2.63 29.18
C GLU A 31 -14.84 1.26 29.74
N ALA A 32 -13.99 1.21 30.76
CA ALA A 32 -13.60 -0.04 31.43
C ALA A 32 -14.82 -0.76 32.02
N HIS A 33 -15.72 -0.02 32.68
CA HIS A 33 -16.94 -0.59 33.26
C HIS A 33 -17.87 -1.18 32.19
N LEU A 34 -18.11 -0.46 31.10
CA LEU A 34 -18.95 -0.96 30.00
C LEU A 34 -18.30 -2.17 29.31
N LEU A 35 -16.97 -2.19 29.17
CA LEU A 35 -16.23 -3.32 28.62
C LEU A 35 -16.32 -4.57 29.52
N GLU A 36 -16.28 -4.40 30.84
CA GLU A 36 -16.53 -5.49 31.80
C GLU A 36 -17.94 -6.04 31.65
N LEU A 37 -18.96 -5.17 31.54
CA LEU A 37 -20.35 -5.58 31.30
C LEU A 37 -20.51 -6.31 29.96
N ARG A 38 -19.81 -5.87 28.91
CA ARG A 38 -19.78 -6.55 27.61
C ARG A 38 -19.20 -7.96 27.72
N LYS A 39 -18.08 -8.12 28.43
CA LYS A 39 -17.45 -9.44 28.65
C LYS A 39 -18.33 -10.36 29.50
N ALA A 40 -19.04 -9.81 30.50
CA ALA A 40 -19.89 -10.59 31.40
C ALA A 40 -21.23 -11.01 30.75
N ASN A 41 -21.92 -10.09 30.07
CA ASN A 41 -23.20 -10.36 29.41
C ASN A 41 -23.46 -9.37 28.26
N GLY A 42 -22.79 -9.59 27.12
CA GLY A 42 -22.92 -8.74 25.94
C GLY A 42 -24.36 -8.63 25.39
N ALA A 43 -25.14 -9.72 25.43
CA ALA A 43 -26.53 -9.73 24.96
C ALA A 43 -27.46 -8.87 25.85
N GLY A 44 -27.29 -8.98 27.17
CA GLY A 44 -28.03 -8.17 28.13
C GLY A 44 -27.67 -6.69 28.03
N LEU A 45 -26.38 -6.36 27.90
CA LEU A 45 -25.93 -4.99 27.72
C LEU A 45 -26.52 -4.36 26.45
N MET A 46 -26.51 -5.10 25.33
CA MET A 46 -27.07 -4.64 24.06
C MET A 46 -28.58 -4.33 24.16
N SER A 47 -29.32 -5.13 24.93
CA SER A 47 -30.76 -4.89 25.20
C SER A 47 -31.02 -3.66 26.07
N VAL A 48 -30.14 -3.41 27.06
CA VAL A 48 -30.21 -2.20 27.91
C VAL A 48 -29.92 -0.95 27.09
N LEU A 49 -28.88 -0.98 26.26
CA LEU A 49 -28.53 0.12 25.34
C LEU A 49 -29.66 0.40 24.34
N ALA A 50 -30.32 -0.64 23.81
CA ALA A 50 -31.48 -0.51 22.93
C ALA A 50 -32.71 0.10 23.62
N THR A 51 -32.86 -0.08 24.93
CA THR A 51 -33.91 0.60 25.71
C THR A 51 -33.57 2.07 25.92
N HIS A 52 -32.31 2.37 26.21
CA HIS A 52 -31.83 3.74 26.44
C HIS A 52 -31.88 4.61 25.18
N MET A 53 -31.62 4.05 23.99
CA MET A 53 -31.69 4.82 22.74
C MET A 53 -33.11 5.29 22.38
N VAL A 54 -34.18 4.65 22.88
CA VAL A 54 -35.57 5.05 22.62
C VAL A 54 -36.21 5.81 23.80
N ASP A 55 -35.49 5.98 24.91
CA ASP A 55 -36.01 6.61 26.12
C ASP A 55 -36.04 8.14 25.99
N ALA A 56 -37.23 8.70 25.76
CA ALA A 56 -37.43 10.14 25.66
C ALA A 56 -37.12 10.91 26.96
N SER A 57 -37.00 10.23 28.10
CA SER A 57 -36.61 10.85 29.37
C SER A 57 -35.10 11.04 29.53
N MET A 58 -34.29 10.38 28.70
CA MET A 58 -32.85 10.59 28.68
C MET A 58 -32.44 11.88 27.97
N GLU A 59 -31.26 12.40 28.30
CA GLU A 59 -30.63 13.49 27.54
C GLU A 59 -30.16 12.98 26.17
N GLY A 60 -30.22 13.84 25.15
CA GLY A 60 -29.87 13.46 23.77
C GLY A 60 -28.44 12.94 23.62
N GLU A 61 -27.49 13.55 24.33
CA GLU A 61 -26.10 13.11 24.33
C GLU A 61 -25.93 11.70 24.92
N ALA A 62 -26.64 11.37 26.00
CA ALA A 62 -26.62 10.03 26.58
C ALA A 62 -27.27 8.99 25.65
N ARG A 63 -28.31 9.36 24.90
CA ARG A 63 -28.88 8.50 23.84
C ARG A 63 -27.89 8.29 22.69
N MET A 64 -27.20 9.34 22.26
CA MET A 64 -26.14 9.25 21.24
C MET A 64 -25.03 8.31 21.69
N GLN A 65 -24.52 8.44 22.91
CA GLN A 65 -23.51 7.53 23.46
C GLN A 65 -24.01 6.08 23.53
N ALA A 66 -25.28 5.87 23.89
CA ALA A 66 -25.89 4.54 23.86
C ALA A 66 -25.84 3.94 22.45
N MET A 67 -26.21 4.72 21.43
CA MET A 67 -26.22 4.30 20.03
C MET A 67 -24.82 4.08 19.47
N VAL A 68 -23.85 4.97 19.76
CA VAL A 68 -22.44 4.81 19.34
C VAL A 68 -21.85 3.55 19.94
N TYR A 69 -22.00 3.34 21.24
CA TYR A 69 -21.48 2.14 21.90
C TYR A 69 -22.13 0.87 21.32
N TRP A 70 -23.45 0.91 21.09
CA TRP A 70 -24.19 -0.18 20.48
C TRP A 70 -23.67 -0.50 19.07
N LYS A 71 -23.45 0.52 18.22
CA LYS A 71 -22.87 0.38 16.89
C LYS A 71 -21.47 -0.24 16.96
N ASN A 72 -20.61 0.26 17.84
CA ASN A 72 -19.23 -0.21 18.00
C ASN A 72 -19.14 -1.66 18.52
N MET A 73 -20.19 -2.19 19.15
CA MET A 73 -20.27 -3.61 19.50
C MET A 73 -20.48 -4.52 18.28
N LEU A 74 -20.88 -3.96 17.13
CA LEU A 74 -21.14 -4.66 15.88
C LEU A 74 -20.24 -4.22 14.72
N ASP A 75 -19.31 -3.28 14.96
CA ASP A 75 -18.40 -2.74 13.95
C ASP A 75 -17.12 -3.59 13.86
N PRO A 76 -16.83 -4.24 12.72
CA PRO A 76 -15.67 -5.12 12.55
C PRO A 76 -14.32 -4.37 12.62
N SER A 77 -14.31 -3.06 12.40
CA SER A 77 -13.11 -2.23 12.52
C SER A 77 -12.77 -1.90 13.97
N HIS A 78 -13.76 -1.97 14.87
CA HIS A 78 -13.63 -1.48 16.24
C HIS A 78 -13.21 -2.60 17.20
N PRO A 79 -12.18 -2.43 18.05
CA PRO A 79 -11.69 -3.47 18.98
C PRO A 79 -12.74 -3.99 19.99
N LEU A 80 -13.78 -3.20 20.21
CA LEU A 80 -14.86 -3.46 21.18
C LEU A 80 -15.88 -4.51 20.69
N SER A 81 -15.93 -4.75 19.37
CA SER A 81 -16.88 -5.68 18.76
C SER A 81 -16.60 -7.13 19.17
N ALA A 82 -15.33 -7.53 19.14
CA ALA A 82 -14.84 -8.81 19.64
C ALA A 82 -13.55 -8.63 20.48
N PRO A 83 -13.68 -8.34 21.79
CA PRO A 83 -12.54 -8.09 22.66
C PRO A 83 -11.59 -9.28 22.72
N GLY A 84 -10.31 -9.07 22.40
CA GLY A 84 -9.28 -10.10 22.39
C GLY A 84 -9.04 -10.76 21.01
N ILE A 85 -9.79 -10.38 19.98
CA ILE A 85 -9.54 -10.80 18.60
C ILE A 85 -8.88 -9.65 17.83
N THR A 86 -7.64 -9.85 17.40
CA THR A 86 -6.85 -8.85 16.66
C THR A 86 -7.12 -8.90 15.16
N SER A 87 -7.40 -10.08 14.60
CA SER A 87 -7.70 -10.29 13.16
C SER A 87 -9.06 -9.70 12.76
N PRO A 88 -9.12 -8.76 11.79
CA PRO A 88 -10.37 -8.16 11.32
C PRO A 88 -11.40 -9.17 10.79
N GLU A 89 -10.98 -10.15 10.00
CA GLU A 89 -11.85 -11.21 9.45
C GLU A 89 -12.48 -12.07 10.54
N ARG A 90 -11.67 -12.46 11.54
CA ARG A 90 -12.17 -13.23 12.69
C ARG A 90 -13.12 -12.41 13.55
N ARG A 91 -12.92 -11.09 13.65
CA ARG A 91 -13.89 -10.19 14.29
C ARG A 91 -15.22 -10.23 13.55
N LEU A 92 -15.23 -10.20 12.21
CA LEU A 92 -16.45 -10.26 11.42
C LEU A 92 -17.24 -11.56 11.67
N VAL A 93 -16.57 -12.71 11.69
CA VAL A 93 -17.21 -14.00 12.02
C VAL A 93 -17.74 -14.02 13.47
N ALA A 94 -16.96 -13.50 14.42
CA ALA A 94 -17.37 -13.41 15.83
C ALA A 94 -18.58 -12.47 16.01
N ILE A 95 -18.64 -11.36 15.27
CA ILE A 95 -19.77 -10.42 15.30
C ILE A 95 -21.01 -11.06 14.69
N HIS A 96 -20.88 -11.72 13.53
CA HIS A 96 -22.00 -12.39 12.88
C HIS A 96 -22.59 -13.49 13.77
N SER A 97 -21.73 -14.33 14.38
CA SER A 97 -22.17 -15.36 15.33
C SER A 97 -22.77 -14.78 16.62
N PHE A 98 -22.19 -13.69 17.13
CA PHE A 98 -22.74 -12.97 18.28
C PHE A 98 -24.14 -12.43 17.98
N TRP A 99 -24.29 -11.70 16.86
CA TRP A 99 -25.55 -11.10 16.44
C TRP A 99 -26.63 -12.15 16.19
N THR A 100 -26.34 -13.16 15.36
CA THR A 100 -27.30 -14.23 15.02
C THR A 100 -27.74 -15.04 16.24
N GLY A 101 -26.87 -15.18 17.25
CA GLY A 101 -27.16 -15.85 18.52
C GLY A 101 -27.99 -15.03 19.52
N LEU A 102 -28.29 -13.75 19.26
CA LEU A 102 -29.04 -12.91 20.19
C LEU A 102 -30.53 -13.29 20.28
N PRO A 103 -31.10 -13.43 21.50
CA PRO A 103 -32.53 -13.53 21.67
C PRO A 103 -33.20 -12.16 21.40
N GLY A 104 -34.36 -12.16 20.73
CA GLY A 104 -35.17 -10.95 20.58
C GLY A 104 -34.66 -9.92 19.56
N ARG A 105 -33.92 -10.35 18.52
CA ARG A 105 -33.42 -9.47 17.45
C ARG A 105 -34.49 -8.57 16.83
N GLU A 106 -35.70 -9.09 16.62
CA GLU A 106 -36.83 -8.33 16.07
C GLU A 106 -37.16 -7.08 16.92
N THR A 107 -37.10 -7.20 18.24
CA THR A 107 -37.30 -6.09 19.17
C THR A 107 -36.17 -5.07 19.05
N LEU A 108 -34.91 -5.53 18.99
CA LEU A 108 -33.74 -4.65 18.85
C LEU A 108 -33.79 -3.85 17.54
N ARG A 109 -34.15 -4.51 16.43
CA ARG A 109 -34.39 -3.87 15.13
C ARG A 109 -35.47 -2.80 15.23
N SER A 110 -36.59 -3.14 15.85
CA SER A 110 -37.73 -2.23 16.02
C SER A 110 -37.36 -1.01 16.86
N GLN A 111 -36.59 -1.18 17.93
CA GLN A 111 -36.09 -0.10 18.77
C GLN A 111 -35.10 0.80 18.02
N ALA A 112 -34.18 0.23 17.22
CA ALA A 112 -33.27 1.01 16.39
C ALA A 112 -34.02 1.88 15.37
N VAL A 113 -35.01 1.32 14.68
CA VAL A 113 -35.87 2.08 13.74
C VAL A 113 -36.72 3.12 14.49
N GLN A 114 -37.21 2.80 15.69
CA GLN A 114 -37.95 3.76 16.52
C GLN A 114 -37.06 4.93 16.96
N ALA A 115 -35.81 4.66 17.36
CA ALA A 115 -34.84 5.71 17.71
C ALA A 115 -34.57 6.63 16.51
N LEU A 116 -34.37 6.05 15.32
CA LEU A 116 -34.20 6.79 14.07
C LEU A 116 -35.37 7.74 13.77
N LEU A 117 -36.60 7.24 13.88
CA LEU A 117 -37.80 8.02 13.55
C LEU A 117 -38.18 9.02 14.64
N GLY A 118 -37.74 8.79 15.90
CA GLY A 118 -37.95 9.69 17.03
C GLY A 118 -36.92 10.82 17.14
N ALA A 119 -35.74 10.66 16.55
CA ALA A 119 -34.66 11.65 16.59
C ALA A 119 -34.96 12.85 15.67
N ALA A 120 -35.35 13.98 16.27
CA ALA A 120 -35.56 15.24 15.54
C ALA A 120 -34.25 16.00 15.27
N ASP A 121 -33.28 15.89 16.19
CA ASP A 121 -31.96 16.50 16.05
C ASP A 121 -31.15 15.81 14.92
N PRO A 122 -30.51 16.56 14.02
CA PRO A 122 -29.75 15.98 12.91
C PRO A 122 -28.59 15.07 13.35
N ASP A 123 -27.87 15.42 14.42
CA ASP A 123 -26.70 14.68 14.88
C ASP A 123 -27.14 13.39 15.56
N GLU A 124 -28.14 13.46 16.44
CA GLU A 124 -28.76 12.28 17.04
C GLU A 124 -29.32 11.33 15.98
N GLN A 125 -29.98 11.88 14.96
CA GLN A 125 -30.56 11.10 13.88
C GLN A 125 -29.49 10.43 13.00
N ARG A 126 -28.36 11.10 12.75
CA ARG A 126 -27.23 10.52 12.01
C ARG A 126 -26.65 9.31 12.74
N VAL A 127 -26.50 9.39 14.06
CA VAL A 127 -26.04 8.26 14.88
C VAL A 127 -27.07 7.11 14.85
N ALA A 128 -28.36 7.43 14.98
CA ALA A 128 -29.42 6.43 14.88
C ALA A 128 -29.45 5.75 13.49
N ALA A 129 -29.21 6.51 12.43
CA ALA A 129 -29.12 5.99 11.06
C ALA A 129 -27.94 5.01 10.90
N ALA A 130 -26.78 5.32 11.48
CA ALA A 130 -25.62 4.45 11.47
C ALA A 130 -25.86 3.13 12.22
N VAL A 131 -26.64 3.15 13.31
CA VAL A 131 -27.05 1.91 14.01
C VAL A 131 -27.89 1.02 13.09
N VAL A 132 -28.90 1.57 12.42
CA VAL A 132 -29.74 0.79 11.49
C VAL A 132 -28.92 0.27 10.30
N ALA A 133 -28.00 1.08 9.77
CA ALA A 133 -27.11 0.66 8.69
C ALA A 133 -26.19 -0.50 9.13
N GLN A 134 -25.59 -0.44 10.32
CA GLN A 134 -24.74 -1.51 10.85
C GLN A 134 -25.49 -2.84 11.00
N ILE A 135 -26.76 -2.80 11.43
CA ILE A 135 -27.62 -4.00 11.48
C ILE A 135 -27.86 -4.53 10.07
N SER A 136 -28.09 -3.63 9.12
CA SER A 136 -28.39 -3.97 7.74
C SER A 136 -27.21 -4.68 7.06
N VAL A 137 -25.97 -4.25 7.32
CA VAL A 137 -24.75 -4.94 6.85
C VAL A 137 -24.72 -6.41 7.30
N LEU A 138 -25.15 -6.68 8.53
CA LEU A 138 -25.14 -8.04 9.08
C LEU A 138 -26.30 -8.92 8.59
N GLU A 139 -27.48 -8.34 8.28
CA GLU A 139 -28.70 -9.11 8.03
C GLU A 139 -29.25 -9.04 6.60
N LEU A 140 -28.85 -8.07 5.79
CA LEU A 140 -29.27 -8.03 4.39
C LEU A 140 -28.80 -9.24 3.58
N PRO A 141 -27.56 -9.75 3.75
CA PRO A 141 -27.15 -11.00 3.12
C PRO A 141 -28.05 -12.19 3.48
N ASP A 142 -28.59 -12.20 4.71
CA ASP A 142 -29.51 -13.23 5.21
C ASP A 142 -31.00 -12.93 4.88
N GLY A 143 -31.29 -11.79 4.26
CA GLY A 143 -32.61 -11.40 3.78
C GLY A 143 -33.52 -10.74 4.82
N TRP A 144 -33.14 -9.60 5.40
CA TRP A 144 -34.03 -8.74 6.20
C TRP A 144 -35.16 -8.10 5.35
N LYS A 145 -36.23 -8.86 5.12
CA LYS A 145 -37.32 -8.51 4.18
C LYS A 145 -38.15 -7.30 4.59
N GLU A 146 -38.26 -6.99 5.88
CA GLU A 146 -39.13 -5.93 6.40
C GLU A 146 -38.52 -4.53 6.32
N LEU A 147 -37.19 -4.42 6.20
CA LEU A 147 -36.46 -3.15 6.27
C LEU A 147 -36.93 -2.14 5.22
N PHE A 148 -36.71 -2.45 3.94
CA PHE A 148 -37.04 -1.53 2.85
C PHE A 148 -38.55 -1.25 2.72
N PRO A 149 -39.47 -2.22 2.87
CA PRO A 149 -40.90 -1.92 2.94
C PRO A 149 -41.26 -0.95 4.06
N GLY A 150 -40.65 -1.07 5.24
CA GLY A 150 -40.86 -0.16 6.37
C GLY A 150 -40.34 1.25 6.09
N LEU A 151 -39.11 1.36 5.60
CA LEU A 151 -38.48 2.64 5.23
C LEU A 151 -39.26 3.35 4.11
N LEU A 152 -39.64 2.64 3.05
CA LEU A 152 -40.45 3.18 1.97
C LEU A 152 -41.85 3.60 2.45
N GLY A 153 -42.46 2.85 3.36
CA GLY A 153 -43.75 3.23 3.95
C GLY A 153 -43.71 4.57 4.68
N VAL A 154 -42.57 4.93 5.30
CA VAL A 154 -42.37 6.25 5.90
C VAL A 154 -42.26 7.34 4.82
N LEU A 155 -41.56 7.08 3.72
CA LEU A 155 -41.40 8.04 2.62
C LEU A 155 -42.71 8.28 1.85
N ASP A 156 -43.48 7.22 1.59
CA ASP A 156 -44.77 7.26 0.88
C ASP A 156 -45.87 7.94 1.71
N ASN A 157 -45.72 7.99 3.04
CA ASN A 157 -46.72 8.59 3.91
C ASN A 157 -46.66 10.13 3.88
N THR A 158 -47.77 10.75 3.49
CA THR A 158 -47.91 12.21 3.45
C THR A 158 -47.92 12.86 4.84
N ALA A 159 -48.22 12.10 5.90
CA ALA A 159 -48.17 12.58 7.28
C ALA A 159 -46.77 12.54 7.90
N SER A 160 -45.78 11.93 7.24
CA SER A 160 -44.40 11.89 7.71
C SER A 160 -43.78 13.28 7.74
N THR A 161 -43.09 13.59 8.83
CA THR A 161 -42.39 14.87 9.01
C THR A 161 -41.11 14.93 8.16
N ALA A 162 -40.57 16.13 7.97
CA ALA A 162 -39.30 16.33 7.25
C ALA A 162 -38.12 15.58 7.91
N HIS A 163 -38.04 15.60 9.25
CA HIS A 163 -36.99 14.86 9.97
C HIS A 163 -37.15 13.35 9.81
N MET A 164 -38.37 12.79 9.81
CA MET A 164 -38.55 11.35 9.58
C MET A 164 -38.05 10.93 8.19
N ARG A 165 -38.39 11.72 7.16
CA ARG A 165 -37.90 11.49 5.79
C ARG A 165 -36.38 11.62 5.69
N ARG A 166 -35.80 12.63 6.33
CA ARG A 166 -34.34 12.85 6.42
C ARG A 166 -33.64 11.65 7.06
N GLY A 167 -34.19 11.12 8.15
CA GLY A 167 -33.66 9.94 8.83
C GLY A 167 -33.60 8.74 7.91
N VAL A 168 -34.72 8.44 7.24
CA VAL A 168 -34.79 7.33 6.28
C VAL A 168 -33.78 7.48 5.15
N LEU A 169 -33.70 8.66 4.52
CA LEU A 169 -32.76 8.89 3.41
C LEU A 169 -31.30 8.80 3.87
N THR A 170 -30.98 9.30 5.06
CA THR A 170 -29.64 9.16 5.66
C THR A 170 -29.30 7.70 5.92
N THR A 171 -30.23 6.92 6.48
CA THR A 171 -30.04 5.49 6.71
C THR A 171 -29.80 4.72 5.42
N VAL A 172 -30.61 4.98 4.38
CA VAL A 172 -30.43 4.35 3.08
C VAL A 172 -29.09 4.71 2.47
N ALA A 173 -28.63 5.96 2.61
CA ALA A 173 -27.32 6.38 2.13
C ALA A 173 -26.18 5.57 2.79
N PHE A 174 -26.24 5.37 4.12
CA PHE A 174 -25.26 4.55 4.84
C PHE A 174 -25.35 3.06 4.50
N ILE A 175 -26.56 2.53 4.28
CA ILE A 175 -26.71 1.14 3.83
C ILE A 175 -26.05 0.98 2.46
N ALA A 176 -26.36 1.87 1.50
CA ALA A 176 -25.84 1.81 0.15
C ALA A 176 -24.31 1.97 0.06
N GLU A 177 -23.66 2.50 1.10
CA GLU A 177 -22.20 2.64 1.16
C GLU A 177 -21.49 1.37 1.63
N GLU A 178 -22.21 0.46 2.31
CA GLU A 178 -21.60 -0.66 3.04
C GLU A 178 -22.05 -2.04 2.51
N VAL A 179 -23.09 -2.10 1.67
CA VAL A 179 -23.65 -3.38 1.18
C VAL A 179 -23.42 -3.57 -0.31
N GLU A 180 -23.20 -4.82 -0.70
CA GLU A 180 -23.08 -5.20 -2.11
C GLU A 180 -24.37 -4.96 -2.90
N GLU A 181 -24.24 -4.77 -4.22
CA GLU A 181 -25.34 -4.39 -5.13
C GLU A 181 -26.57 -5.32 -5.02
N HIS A 182 -26.33 -6.62 -4.93
CA HIS A 182 -27.39 -7.64 -4.87
C HIS A 182 -28.27 -7.59 -3.60
N CYS A 183 -27.86 -6.86 -2.56
CA CYS A 183 -28.61 -6.71 -1.31
C CYS A 183 -29.86 -5.82 -1.46
N ILE A 184 -29.92 -4.93 -2.47
CA ILE A 184 -31.04 -4.00 -2.69
C ILE A 184 -31.68 -4.26 -4.04
N SER A 185 -32.95 -4.69 -4.03
CA SER A 185 -33.64 -5.01 -5.29
C SER A 185 -33.82 -3.76 -6.19
N PRO A 186 -33.73 -3.89 -7.53
CA PRO A 186 -33.91 -2.77 -8.46
C PRO A 186 -35.25 -2.03 -8.31
N ALA A 187 -36.31 -2.74 -7.91
CA ALA A 187 -37.62 -2.13 -7.66
C ALA A 187 -37.61 -1.19 -6.44
N VAL A 188 -36.83 -1.51 -5.42
CA VAL A 188 -36.63 -0.65 -4.24
C VAL A 188 -35.77 0.55 -4.62
N VAL A 189 -34.68 0.33 -5.35
CA VAL A 189 -33.81 1.41 -5.85
C VAL A 189 -34.61 2.46 -6.63
N ASN A 190 -35.40 2.06 -7.62
CA ASN A 190 -36.21 2.99 -8.43
C ASN A 190 -37.16 3.87 -7.59
N LYS A 191 -37.77 3.30 -6.53
CA LYS A 191 -38.63 4.07 -5.60
C LYS A 191 -37.81 5.05 -4.77
N LEU A 192 -36.66 4.60 -4.25
CA LEU A 192 -35.75 5.44 -3.47
C LEU A 192 -35.21 6.61 -4.32
N LEU A 193 -34.82 6.37 -5.57
CA LEU A 193 -34.40 7.43 -6.50
C LEU A 193 -35.49 8.51 -6.65
N THR A 194 -36.75 8.09 -6.82
CA THR A 194 -37.89 9.01 -6.92
C THR A 194 -38.03 9.87 -5.66
N HIS A 195 -37.91 9.26 -4.47
CA HIS A 195 -37.98 9.96 -3.19
C HIS A 195 -36.79 10.89 -2.95
N CYS A 196 -35.59 10.50 -3.36
CA CYS A 196 -34.41 11.36 -3.27
C CYS A 196 -34.56 12.62 -4.13
N VAL A 197 -35.04 12.47 -5.37
CA VAL A 197 -35.30 13.62 -6.25
C VAL A 197 -36.42 14.50 -5.71
N ALA A 198 -37.49 13.90 -5.16
CA ALA A 198 -38.58 14.66 -4.53
C ALA A 198 -38.11 15.43 -3.27
N ALA A 199 -37.16 14.88 -2.51
CA ALA A 199 -36.56 15.56 -1.36
C ALA A 199 -35.78 16.83 -1.77
N MET A 200 -35.34 16.92 -3.03
CA MET A 200 -34.60 18.06 -3.59
C MET A 200 -35.49 19.01 -4.42
N ALA A 201 -36.82 18.97 -4.23
CA ALA A 201 -37.74 19.86 -4.95
C ALA A 201 -37.39 21.34 -4.70
N PRO A 202 -37.53 22.24 -5.71
CA PRO A 202 -37.13 23.65 -5.58
C PRO A 202 -37.85 24.43 -4.46
N ASP A 203 -39.02 23.98 -4.04
CA ASP A 203 -39.85 24.56 -2.98
C ASP A 203 -39.61 23.93 -1.60
N GLN A 204 -38.67 22.99 -1.45
CA GLN A 204 -38.33 22.34 -0.19
C GLN A 204 -37.60 23.31 0.76
N PRO A 205 -38.18 23.67 1.93
CA PRO A 205 -37.52 24.58 2.88
C PRO A 205 -36.48 23.91 3.77
N ASP A 206 -36.55 22.58 3.99
CA ASP A 206 -35.63 21.89 4.90
C ASP A 206 -34.32 21.53 4.21
N ARG A 207 -33.26 22.29 4.54
CA ARG A 207 -31.91 22.08 4.00
C ARG A 207 -31.35 20.69 4.28
N TRP A 208 -31.64 20.14 5.45
CA TRP A 208 -31.06 18.86 5.87
C TRP A 208 -31.74 17.70 5.16
N LEU A 209 -33.02 17.85 4.82
CA LEU A 209 -33.73 16.89 3.98
C LEU A 209 -33.19 16.90 2.54
N MET A 210 -32.92 18.08 1.97
CA MET A 210 -32.31 18.19 0.64
C MET A 210 -30.91 17.56 0.60
N GLU A 211 -30.07 17.84 1.61
CA GLU A 211 -28.75 17.22 1.75
C GLU A 211 -28.84 15.68 1.85
N ALA A 212 -29.73 15.17 2.71
CA ALA A 212 -29.94 13.72 2.85
C ALA A 212 -30.44 13.08 1.54
N GLY A 213 -31.32 13.76 0.80
CA GLY A 213 -31.77 13.33 -0.53
C GLY A 213 -30.64 13.27 -1.54
N MET A 214 -29.79 14.30 -1.60
CA MET A 214 -28.64 14.35 -2.51
C MET A 214 -27.60 13.28 -2.16
N ARG A 215 -27.31 13.09 -0.86
CA ARG A 215 -26.36 12.06 -0.39
C ARG A 215 -26.86 10.66 -0.69
N CYS A 216 -28.13 10.38 -0.38
CA CYS A 216 -28.77 9.10 -0.69
C CYS A 216 -28.76 8.83 -2.20
N LEU A 217 -29.11 9.83 -3.01
CA LEU A 217 -29.06 9.71 -4.47
C LEU A 217 -27.66 9.38 -4.98
N ALA A 218 -26.62 10.05 -4.47
CA ALA A 218 -25.24 9.83 -4.87
C ALA A 218 -24.74 8.42 -4.52
N ASN A 219 -25.10 7.89 -3.33
CA ASN A 219 -24.68 6.55 -2.91
C ASN A 219 -25.49 5.46 -3.65
N LEU A 220 -26.75 5.70 -3.98
CA LEU A 220 -27.56 4.75 -4.76
C LEU A 220 -27.12 4.62 -6.23
N LEU A 221 -26.21 5.47 -6.71
CA LEU A 221 -25.72 5.39 -8.08
C LEU A 221 -25.06 4.05 -8.40
N GLU A 222 -24.42 3.39 -7.42
CA GLU A 222 -23.78 2.08 -7.61
C GLU A 222 -24.79 0.99 -8.01
N PHE A 223 -26.04 1.13 -7.54
CA PHE A 223 -27.15 0.20 -7.79
C PHE A 223 -27.95 0.56 -9.06
N CYS A 224 -27.44 1.50 -9.87
CA CYS A 224 -28.14 2.02 -11.05
C CYS A 224 -27.60 1.45 -12.37
N GLU A 225 -26.90 0.32 -12.36
CA GLU A 225 -26.27 -0.25 -13.56
C GLU A 225 -27.26 -0.34 -14.73
N ALA A 226 -28.45 -0.91 -14.50
CA ALA A 226 -29.48 -1.05 -15.53
C ALA A 226 -30.00 0.29 -16.10
N ILE A 227 -29.89 1.41 -15.37
CA ILE A 227 -30.24 2.74 -15.91
C ILE A 227 -29.15 3.23 -16.86
N PHE A 228 -27.89 2.93 -16.54
CA PHE A 228 -26.75 3.43 -17.29
C PHE A 228 -26.37 2.55 -18.48
N THR A 229 -26.59 1.24 -18.42
CA THR A 229 -26.22 0.28 -19.47
C THR A 229 -27.34 -0.05 -20.47
N ASP A 230 -28.62 0.05 -20.07
CA ASP A 230 -29.76 -0.24 -20.96
C ASP A 230 -30.17 1.02 -21.76
N ASP A 231 -29.99 0.96 -23.07
CA ASP A 231 -30.37 2.05 -23.99
C ASP A 231 -31.87 2.38 -23.99
N SER A 232 -32.74 1.44 -23.62
CA SER A 232 -34.18 1.71 -23.48
C SER A 232 -34.49 2.67 -22.32
N ARG A 233 -33.60 2.76 -21.33
CA ARG A 233 -33.71 3.63 -20.14
C ARG A 233 -32.91 4.93 -20.26
N LYS A 234 -32.43 5.26 -21.45
CA LYS A 234 -31.68 6.49 -21.75
C LYS A 234 -32.38 7.78 -21.29
N GLY A 235 -33.71 7.82 -21.28
CA GLY A 235 -34.47 8.95 -20.75
C GLY A 235 -34.32 9.13 -19.23
N GLU A 236 -34.31 8.03 -18.48
CA GLU A 236 -34.09 8.04 -17.03
C GLU A 236 -32.65 8.41 -16.69
N ARG A 237 -31.68 7.88 -17.45
CA ARG A 237 -30.27 8.25 -17.36
C ARG A 237 -30.07 9.75 -17.55
N GLY A 238 -30.61 10.31 -18.64
CA GLY A 238 -30.51 11.74 -18.91
C GLY A 238 -31.19 12.59 -17.84
N TYR A 239 -32.30 12.12 -17.26
CA TYR A 239 -32.95 12.80 -16.14
C TYR A 239 -32.06 12.82 -14.89
N LEU A 240 -31.50 11.68 -14.49
CA LEU A 240 -30.59 11.60 -13.33
C LEU A 240 -29.38 12.52 -13.53
N VAL A 241 -28.68 12.43 -14.67
CA VAL A 241 -27.53 13.29 -14.94
C VAL A 241 -27.91 14.77 -14.82
N ASN A 242 -29.07 15.17 -15.36
CA ASN A 242 -29.54 16.56 -15.26
C ASN A 242 -29.86 16.99 -13.82
N VAL A 243 -30.32 16.09 -12.95
CA VAL A 243 -30.51 16.39 -11.52
C VAL A 243 -29.18 16.76 -10.87
N PHE A 244 -28.13 15.96 -11.09
CA PHE A 244 -26.79 16.24 -10.54
C PHE A 244 -26.18 17.51 -11.16
N VAL A 245 -26.25 17.69 -12.48
CA VAL A 245 -25.78 18.90 -13.18
C VAL A 245 -26.47 20.16 -12.64
N SER A 246 -27.77 20.10 -12.37
CA SER A 246 -28.52 21.23 -11.81
C SER A 246 -28.14 21.50 -10.34
N ALA A 247 -27.98 20.44 -9.54
CA ALA A 247 -27.61 20.52 -8.13
C ALA A 247 -26.17 21.02 -7.93
N ALA A 248 -25.27 20.85 -8.90
CA ALA A 248 -23.94 21.44 -8.89
C ALA A 248 -23.94 22.97 -8.83
N GLY A 249 -25.04 23.62 -9.26
CA GLY A 249 -25.25 25.07 -9.15
C GLY A 249 -26.07 25.50 -7.92
N HIS A 250 -26.27 24.62 -6.94
CA HIS A 250 -27.12 24.90 -5.78
C HIS A 250 -26.49 25.94 -4.83
N LYS A 251 -27.33 26.67 -4.08
CA LYS A 251 -26.86 27.73 -3.16
C LYS A 251 -26.04 27.22 -1.98
N GLN A 252 -26.28 25.97 -1.55
CA GLN A 252 -25.59 25.33 -0.44
C GLN A 252 -24.40 24.52 -0.95
N GLU A 253 -23.22 24.74 -0.36
CA GLU A 253 -21.98 24.08 -0.74
C GLU A 253 -22.06 22.56 -0.58
N GLU A 254 -22.66 22.07 0.51
CA GLU A 254 -22.80 20.63 0.79
C GLU A 254 -23.52 19.89 -0.33
N ILE A 255 -24.58 20.49 -0.88
CA ILE A 255 -25.33 19.92 -2.01
C ILE A 255 -24.50 19.97 -3.29
N ARG A 256 -23.75 21.06 -3.53
CA ARG A 256 -22.84 21.15 -4.69
C ARG A 256 -21.77 20.06 -4.65
N VAL A 257 -21.12 19.87 -3.50
CA VAL A 257 -20.09 18.84 -3.30
C VAL A 257 -20.66 17.44 -3.56
N LEU A 258 -21.82 17.10 -2.98
CA LEU A 258 -22.46 15.80 -3.19
C LEU A 258 -22.88 15.60 -4.66
N ALA A 259 -23.35 16.65 -5.33
CA ALA A 259 -23.72 16.60 -6.72
C ALA A 259 -22.51 16.37 -7.64
N LEU A 260 -21.42 17.10 -7.42
CA LEU A 260 -20.17 16.95 -8.17
C LEU A 260 -19.55 15.57 -7.95
N ARG A 261 -19.57 15.06 -6.71
CA ARG A 261 -19.15 13.69 -6.39
C ARG A 261 -19.96 12.65 -7.15
N GLY A 262 -21.28 12.84 -7.22
CA GLY A 262 -22.15 11.95 -8.00
C GLY A 262 -21.84 11.96 -9.50
N LEU A 263 -21.55 13.14 -10.08
CA LEU A 263 -21.09 13.22 -11.47
C LEU A 263 -19.76 12.47 -11.68
N ALA A 264 -18.81 12.61 -10.74
CA ALA A 264 -17.54 11.90 -10.80
C ALA A 264 -17.72 10.38 -10.71
N ASN A 265 -18.60 9.91 -9.80
CA ASN A 265 -18.95 8.49 -9.69
C ASN A 265 -19.59 7.94 -10.98
N MET A 266 -20.46 8.71 -11.64
CA MET A 266 -21.04 8.29 -12.93
C MET A 266 -19.98 8.11 -14.01
N VAL A 267 -18.96 8.98 -14.06
CA VAL A 267 -17.83 8.80 -14.98
C VAL A 267 -17.03 7.56 -14.61
N ARG A 268 -16.71 7.37 -13.33
CA ARG A 268 -15.91 6.24 -12.83
C ARG A 268 -16.56 4.89 -13.14
N TRP A 269 -17.85 4.76 -12.88
CA TRP A 269 -18.59 3.49 -12.98
C TRP A 269 -19.25 3.29 -14.34
N TYR A 270 -19.70 4.36 -15.00
CA TYR A 270 -20.54 4.30 -16.20
C TYR A 270 -19.97 5.08 -17.39
N TYR A 271 -18.63 5.12 -17.49
CA TYR A 271 -17.89 5.82 -18.54
C TYR A 271 -18.50 5.70 -19.96
N PRO A 272 -18.90 4.50 -20.45
CA PRO A 272 -19.46 4.38 -21.80
C PRO A 272 -20.77 5.13 -22.05
N ALA A 273 -21.52 5.43 -20.99
CA ALA A 273 -22.79 6.13 -21.08
C ALA A 273 -22.64 7.66 -21.00
N MET A 274 -21.48 8.16 -20.58
CA MET A 274 -21.24 9.58 -20.32
C MET A 274 -21.02 10.51 -21.53
N PRO A 275 -20.56 10.07 -22.72
CA PRO A 275 -20.18 10.98 -23.81
C PRO A 275 -21.25 12.02 -24.19
N GLU A 276 -22.53 11.65 -24.15
CA GLU A 276 -23.64 12.54 -24.51
C GLU A 276 -23.93 13.63 -23.47
N TYR A 277 -23.46 13.47 -22.25
CA TYR A 277 -23.73 14.37 -21.14
C TYR A 277 -22.55 15.28 -20.78
N MET A 278 -21.36 15.00 -21.33
CA MET A 278 -20.12 15.72 -20.99
C MET A 278 -20.21 17.23 -21.21
N ALA A 279 -20.96 17.70 -22.21
CA ALA A 279 -21.14 19.14 -22.43
C ALA A 279 -21.89 19.82 -21.26
N ALA A 280 -22.88 19.13 -20.68
CA ALA A 280 -23.63 19.62 -19.53
C ALA A 280 -22.78 19.55 -18.26
N CYS A 281 -22.05 18.45 -18.05
CA CYS A 281 -21.09 18.31 -16.95
C CYS A 281 -20.04 19.43 -17.00
N HIS A 282 -19.45 19.68 -18.16
CA HIS A 282 -18.47 20.76 -18.35
C HIS A 282 -19.06 22.14 -18.06
N SER A 283 -20.27 22.45 -18.54
CA SER A 283 -20.89 23.72 -18.20
C SER A 283 -21.16 23.90 -16.70
N ALA A 284 -21.44 22.83 -15.97
CA ALA A 284 -21.66 22.88 -14.53
C ALA A 284 -20.35 23.02 -13.75
N THR A 285 -19.36 22.17 -14.05
CA THR A 285 -18.06 22.18 -13.36
C THR A 285 -17.29 23.48 -13.64
N ASP A 286 -17.29 23.98 -14.88
CA ASP A 286 -16.62 25.23 -15.27
C ASP A 286 -17.14 26.44 -14.49
N LYS A 287 -18.45 26.51 -14.22
CA LYS A 287 -19.04 27.57 -13.38
C LYS A 287 -18.53 27.53 -11.95
N VAL A 288 -18.40 26.33 -11.38
CA VAL A 288 -17.90 26.14 -10.02
C VAL A 288 -16.41 26.48 -9.96
N ILE A 289 -15.62 26.00 -10.92
CA ILE A 289 -14.17 26.26 -11.03
C ILE A 289 -13.91 27.78 -11.14
N LYS A 290 -14.66 28.49 -11.98
CA LYS A 290 -14.53 29.95 -12.13
C LYS A 290 -15.00 30.74 -10.91
N ALA A 291 -15.79 30.12 -10.03
CA ALA A 291 -16.29 30.74 -8.80
C ALA A 291 -15.40 30.44 -7.58
N ILE A 292 -14.24 29.80 -7.75
CA ILE A 292 -13.29 29.54 -6.66
C ILE A 292 -12.76 30.89 -6.12
N GLU A 293 -13.20 31.26 -4.92
CA GLU A 293 -12.79 32.50 -4.26
C GLU A 293 -11.57 32.29 -3.35
N ASP A 294 -11.57 31.22 -2.55
CA ASP A 294 -10.51 30.89 -1.59
C ASP A 294 -9.82 29.54 -1.87
N ASP A 295 -8.71 29.30 -1.18
CA ASP A 295 -7.82 28.15 -1.37
C ASP A 295 -8.34 26.85 -0.73
N PHE A 296 -9.55 26.86 -0.13
CA PHE A 296 -10.16 25.73 0.58
C PHE A 296 -11.60 25.43 0.09
N SER A 297 -12.00 25.96 -1.07
CA SER A 297 -13.30 25.69 -1.70
C SER A 297 -13.49 24.20 -1.99
N ARG A 298 -14.33 23.52 -1.20
CA ARG A 298 -14.54 22.06 -1.30
C ARG A 298 -15.27 21.68 -2.57
N ASP A 299 -16.23 22.49 -2.99
CA ASP A 299 -16.94 22.35 -4.25
C ASP A 299 -16.02 22.62 -5.45
N GLY A 300 -15.14 23.62 -5.36
CA GLY A 300 -14.09 23.87 -6.34
C GLY A 300 -13.16 22.67 -6.52
N SER A 301 -12.62 22.14 -5.42
CA SER A 301 -11.81 20.92 -5.44
C SER A 301 -12.58 19.74 -6.05
N MET A 302 -13.83 19.50 -5.63
CA MET A 302 -14.63 18.39 -6.18
C MET A 302 -14.94 18.55 -7.68
N ALA A 303 -15.13 19.78 -8.17
CA ALA A 303 -15.31 20.04 -9.59
C ALA A 303 -14.03 19.79 -10.41
N LEU A 304 -12.86 20.00 -9.81
CA LEU A 304 -11.57 19.65 -10.40
C LEU A 304 -11.32 18.14 -10.35
N GLU A 305 -11.64 17.48 -9.23
CA GLU A 305 -11.54 16.02 -9.04
C GLU A 305 -12.34 15.25 -10.09
N PHE A 306 -13.50 15.78 -10.52
CA PHE A 306 -14.26 15.21 -11.63
C PHE A 306 -13.39 15.04 -12.90
N TRP A 307 -12.57 16.04 -13.23
CA TRP A 307 -11.70 16.00 -14.41
C TRP A 307 -10.42 15.20 -14.20
N ALA A 308 -9.85 15.26 -12.99
CA ALA A 308 -8.69 14.46 -12.62
C ALA A 308 -9.03 12.96 -12.71
N GLY A 309 -10.12 12.55 -12.05
CA GLY A 309 -10.59 11.16 -12.07
C GLY A 309 -11.10 10.68 -13.43
N LEU A 310 -11.62 11.58 -14.29
CA LEU A 310 -11.88 11.23 -15.69
C LEU A 310 -10.58 10.89 -16.42
N GLY A 311 -9.53 11.69 -16.21
CA GLY A 311 -8.22 11.45 -16.79
C GLY A 311 -7.63 10.11 -16.36
N ASP A 312 -7.64 9.83 -15.05
CA ASP A 312 -7.20 8.53 -14.51
C ASP A 312 -7.98 7.38 -15.15
N LYS A 313 -9.31 7.51 -15.20
CA LYS A 313 -10.18 6.49 -15.81
C LYS A 313 -9.85 6.27 -17.29
N GLU A 314 -9.52 7.31 -18.04
CA GLU A 314 -9.15 7.19 -19.46
C GLU A 314 -7.76 6.55 -19.65
N GLN A 315 -6.81 6.77 -18.74
CA GLN A 315 -5.50 6.14 -18.80
C GLN A 315 -5.56 4.63 -18.53
N ASP A 316 -6.49 4.18 -17.66
CA ASP A 316 -6.71 2.76 -17.36
C ASP A 316 -7.46 1.99 -18.46
N LEU A 317 -8.01 2.69 -19.46
CA LEU A 317 -8.82 2.07 -20.52
C LEU A 317 -7.98 1.74 -21.76
N GLU A 318 -8.23 0.57 -22.34
CA GLU A 318 -7.71 0.22 -23.66
C GLU A 318 -8.19 1.21 -24.74
N GLU A 319 -7.36 1.45 -25.76
CA GLU A 319 -7.62 2.43 -26.83
C GLU A 319 -8.97 2.23 -27.53
N GLY A 320 -9.46 0.99 -27.65
CA GLY A 320 -10.76 0.68 -28.26
C GLY A 320 -11.98 0.99 -27.38
N ALA A 321 -11.78 1.09 -26.05
CA ALA A 321 -12.81 1.41 -25.06
C ALA A 321 -12.78 2.88 -24.62
N ASN A 322 -11.69 3.59 -24.91
CA ASN A 322 -11.49 4.98 -24.56
C ASN A 322 -12.20 5.93 -25.56
N PHE A 323 -13.12 6.76 -25.06
CA PHE A 323 -13.83 7.78 -25.86
C PHE A 323 -13.06 9.11 -25.96
N HIS A 324 -11.95 9.26 -25.24
CA HIS A 324 -11.07 10.44 -25.24
C HIS A 324 -11.84 11.73 -24.93
N LEU A 325 -12.68 11.68 -23.90
CA LEU A 325 -13.56 12.76 -23.46
C LEU A 325 -12.76 13.95 -22.93
N LEU A 326 -11.69 13.71 -22.14
CA LEU A 326 -10.86 14.80 -21.62
C LEU A 326 -10.14 15.53 -22.76
N ARG A 327 -9.54 14.77 -23.68
CA ARG A 327 -8.87 15.28 -24.90
C ARG A 327 -9.73 16.25 -25.71
N ARG A 328 -11.05 16.01 -25.79
CA ARG A 328 -11.98 16.82 -26.60
C ARG A 328 -12.24 18.22 -26.05
N ILE A 329 -11.97 18.46 -24.77
CA ILE A 329 -12.32 19.73 -24.10
C ILE A 329 -11.11 20.49 -23.57
N VAL A 330 -9.89 20.00 -23.81
CA VAL A 330 -8.65 20.61 -23.30
C VAL A 330 -8.58 22.10 -23.65
N ASP A 331 -8.93 22.48 -24.88
CA ASP A 331 -8.86 23.88 -25.34
C ASP A 331 -9.74 24.83 -24.51
N THR A 332 -10.86 24.33 -23.98
CA THR A 332 -11.78 25.13 -23.15
C THR A 332 -11.47 25.04 -21.67
N LEU A 333 -10.96 23.90 -21.21
CA LEU A 333 -10.71 23.64 -19.79
C LEU A 333 -9.35 24.22 -19.35
N ALA A 334 -8.30 24.06 -20.17
CA ALA A 334 -6.93 24.45 -19.84
C ALA A 334 -6.77 25.91 -19.36
N PRO A 335 -7.44 26.92 -19.96
CA PRO A 335 -7.34 28.30 -19.48
C PRO A 335 -7.86 28.48 -18.04
N SER A 336 -8.96 27.82 -17.69
CA SER A 336 -9.54 27.91 -16.34
C SER A 336 -8.70 27.18 -15.31
N ILE A 337 -8.14 26.02 -15.69
CA ILE A 337 -7.20 25.30 -14.82
C ILE A 337 -5.92 26.12 -14.61
N TRP A 338 -5.38 26.74 -15.67
CA TRP A 338 -4.21 27.62 -15.58
C TRP A 338 -4.47 28.83 -14.66
N GLU A 339 -5.64 29.45 -14.75
CA GLU A 339 -6.04 30.55 -13.86
C GLU A 339 -6.06 30.11 -12.40
N VAL A 340 -6.62 28.94 -12.09
CA VAL A 340 -6.63 28.40 -10.72
C VAL A 340 -5.20 28.15 -10.21
N ILE A 341 -4.36 27.48 -11.00
CA ILE A 341 -2.95 27.20 -10.62
C ILE A 341 -2.18 28.50 -10.35
N THR A 342 -2.39 29.53 -11.16
CA THR A 342 -1.62 30.77 -11.09
C THR A 342 -2.16 31.80 -10.09
N THR A 343 -3.37 31.61 -9.56
CA THR A 343 -4.00 32.57 -8.63
C THR A 343 -4.27 32.01 -7.23
N LYS A 344 -4.52 30.70 -7.08
CA LYS A 344 -4.98 30.04 -5.83
C LYS A 344 -3.92 29.19 -5.14
N ARG A 345 -2.65 29.40 -5.51
CA ARG A 345 -1.56 28.62 -4.93
C ARG A 345 -0.99 29.34 -3.71
N ASP A 346 -0.84 28.63 -2.61
CA ASP A 346 -0.17 29.16 -1.43
C ASP A 346 1.30 28.78 -1.39
N GLY A 347 2.12 29.76 -1.03
CA GLY A 347 3.57 29.63 -1.10
C GLY A 347 4.21 29.02 0.14
N ALA A 348 3.51 28.16 0.87
CA ALA A 348 4.01 27.63 2.14
C ALA A 348 4.14 26.10 2.16
N GLU A 349 3.72 25.38 1.13
CA GLU A 349 3.39 23.96 1.28
C GLU A 349 4.02 23.06 0.20
N GLU A 350 4.13 21.79 0.59
CA GLU A 350 4.68 20.67 -0.20
C GLU A 350 3.96 20.55 -1.55
N ILE A 351 4.67 20.11 -2.59
CA ILE A 351 3.97 19.58 -3.77
C ILE A 351 3.17 18.39 -3.24
N PRO A 352 1.85 18.36 -3.44
CA PRO A 352 1.00 17.34 -2.84
C PRO A 352 1.51 15.96 -3.19
N THR A 353 1.85 15.18 -2.17
CA THR A 353 1.69 13.74 -2.28
C THR A 353 0.20 13.44 -2.18
N VAL A 354 -0.25 12.39 -2.86
CA VAL A 354 -1.65 11.98 -3.11
C VAL A 354 -2.48 11.73 -1.81
N MET A 355 -1.94 11.99 -0.62
CA MET A 355 -2.48 11.55 0.67
C MET A 355 -2.75 12.67 1.70
N GLN A 356 -2.92 13.94 1.28
CA GLN A 356 -3.39 14.98 2.22
C GLN A 356 -4.92 15.11 2.20
N THR A 357 -5.54 15.00 3.37
CA THR A 357 -6.99 14.87 3.59
C THR A 357 -7.85 16.11 3.25
N GLU A 358 -7.24 17.23 2.84
CA GLU A 358 -7.95 18.39 2.30
C GLU A 358 -7.24 18.90 1.04
N ALA A 359 -7.54 18.29 -0.11
CA ALA A 359 -6.95 18.68 -1.38
C ALA A 359 -7.39 20.11 -1.76
N LYS A 360 -6.46 21.07 -1.70
CA LYS A 360 -6.68 22.46 -2.11
C LYS A 360 -6.96 22.54 -3.62
N PRO A 361 -7.78 23.50 -4.10
CA PRO A 361 -8.10 23.60 -5.51
C PRO A 361 -6.88 23.73 -6.43
N ALA A 362 -5.84 24.49 -6.05
CA ALA A 362 -4.63 24.62 -6.88
C ALA A 362 -3.86 23.30 -7.06
N HIS A 363 -3.92 22.43 -6.05
CA HIS A 363 -3.30 21.11 -6.06
C HIS A 363 -4.04 20.17 -7.01
N VAL A 364 -5.36 20.06 -6.85
CA VAL A 364 -6.19 19.27 -7.76
C VAL A 364 -6.13 19.82 -9.19
N ALA A 365 -6.11 21.14 -9.37
CA ALA A 365 -5.96 21.77 -10.68
C ALA A 365 -4.62 21.40 -11.35
N SER A 366 -3.54 21.26 -10.58
CA SER A 366 -2.25 20.81 -11.12
C SER A 366 -2.33 19.36 -11.62
N GLU A 367 -3.10 18.51 -10.94
CA GLU A 367 -3.39 17.14 -11.40
C GLU A 367 -4.27 17.14 -12.65
N VAL A 368 -5.33 17.96 -12.72
CA VAL A 368 -6.13 18.11 -13.96
C VAL A 368 -5.24 18.56 -15.13
N MET A 369 -4.30 19.48 -14.88
CA MET A 369 -3.34 19.92 -15.90
C MET A 369 -2.46 18.76 -16.40
N ARG A 370 -1.95 17.93 -15.48
CA ARG A 370 -1.21 16.71 -15.82
C ARG A 370 -2.06 15.77 -16.67
N GLN A 371 -3.28 15.46 -16.23
CA GLN A 371 -4.21 14.58 -16.94
C GLN A 371 -4.55 15.08 -18.35
N MET A 372 -4.77 16.39 -18.52
CA MET A 372 -4.99 16.98 -19.84
C MET A 372 -3.77 16.80 -20.76
N ILE A 373 -2.55 16.97 -20.25
CA ILE A 373 -1.32 16.75 -21.02
C ILE A 373 -1.23 15.27 -21.45
N PHE A 374 -1.44 14.33 -20.52
CA PHE A 374 -1.38 12.89 -20.78
C PHE A 374 -2.45 12.42 -21.78
N SER A 375 -3.61 13.08 -21.83
CA SER A 375 -4.68 12.76 -22.79
C SER A 375 -4.38 13.15 -24.24
N LEU A 376 -3.27 13.86 -24.51
CA LEU A 376 -2.94 14.38 -25.83
C LEU A 376 -1.78 13.66 -26.50
N GLU A 377 -1.70 13.76 -27.82
CA GLU A 377 -0.49 13.42 -28.56
C GLU A 377 0.59 14.51 -28.37
N PRO A 378 1.89 14.15 -28.42
CA PRO A 378 3.00 15.07 -28.12
C PRO A 378 2.93 16.39 -28.88
N ARG A 379 2.63 16.35 -30.18
CA ARG A 379 2.50 17.54 -31.02
C ARG A 379 1.39 18.47 -30.53
N ARG A 380 0.22 17.92 -30.21
CA ARG A 380 -0.92 18.71 -29.75
C ARG A 380 -0.67 19.29 -28.37
N ALA A 381 -0.08 18.53 -27.45
CA ALA A 381 0.33 19.02 -26.15
C ALA A 381 1.33 20.19 -26.28
N ALA A 382 2.33 20.07 -27.15
CA ALA A 382 3.27 21.15 -27.44
C ALA A 382 2.58 22.41 -27.98
N GLU A 383 1.61 22.28 -28.89
CA GLU A 383 0.84 23.41 -29.43
C GLU A 383 0.04 24.16 -28.35
N VAL A 384 -0.56 23.42 -27.40
CA VAL A 384 -1.46 23.98 -26.38
C VAL A 384 -0.68 24.55 -25.19
N PHE A 385 0.32 23.82 -24.69
CA PHE A 385 0.93 24.11 -23.38
C PHE A 385 2.28 24.83 -23.46
N THR A 386 3.03 24.72 -24.56
CA THR A 386 4.29 25.50 -24.73
C THR A 386 4.07 27.01 -24.58
N PRO A 387 2.98 27.62 -25.10
CA PRO A 387 2.70 29.04 -24.88
C PRO A 387 2.53 29.44 -23.40
N LEU A 388 2.14 28.51 -22.53
CA LEU A 388 2.03 28.76 -21.09
C LEU A 388 3.41 28.75 -20.40
N ILE A 389 4.38 28.04 -20.98
CA ILE A 389 5.76 27.95 -20.51
C ILE A 389 6.57 29.17 -20.97
N ASP A 390 6.44 29.52 -22.25
CA ASP A 390 7.20 30.59 -22.88
C ASP A 390 6.95 31.97 -22.23
N GLY A 391 7.99 32.58 -21.68
CA GLY A 391 7.92 33.88 -21.01
C GLY A 391 7.49 33.83 -19.54
N SER A 392 6.91 32.71 -19.09
CA SER A 392 6.45 32.53 -17.70
C SER A 392 7.60 32.28 -16.71
N PHE A 393 8.71 31.71 -17.15
CA PHE A 393 9.90 31.45 -16.30
C PHE A 393 10.55 32.72 -15.72
N THR A 394 10.31 33.87 -16.34
CA THR A 394 10.81 35.18 -15.90
C THR A 394 9.69 36.08 -15.36
N HIS A 395 8.49 35.55 -15.18
CA HIS A 395 7.35 36.32 -14.71
C HIS A 395 7.57 36.84 -13.29
N ALA A 396 7.00 37.99 -12.95
CA ALA A 396 7.17 38.63 -11.63
C ALA A 396 6.50 37.84 -10.50
N ASP A 397 5.30 37.30 -10.77
CA ASP A 397 4.59 36.42 -9.84
C ASP A 397 5.21 35.02 -9.83
N TRP A 398 5.55 34.53 -8.63
CA TRP A 398 6.11 33.20 -8.41
C TRP A 398 5.12 32.09 -8.78
N ARG A 399 3.82 32.30 -8.61
CA ARG A 399 2.80 31.29 -8.96
C ARG A 399 2.81 30.95 -10.44
N VAL A 400 2.98 31.97 -11.29
CA VAL A 400 3.09 31.81 -12.74
C VAL A 400 4.40 31.11 -13.12
N ARG A 401 5.51 31.46 -12.47
CA ARG A 401 6.79 30.78 -12.68
C ARG A 401 6.69 29.30 -12.31
N GLU A 402 6.12 29.01 -11.14
CA GLU A 402 5.97 27.67 -10.62
C GLU A 402 5.05 26.84 -11.52
N GLY A 403 3.87 27.34 -11.88
CA GLY A 403 2.94 26.61 -12.75
C GLY A 403 3.56 26.25 -14.11
N ALA A 404 4.38 27.13 -14.67
CA ALA A 404 5.12 26.85 -15.91
C ALA A 404 6.18 25.75 -15.72
N ILE A 405 6.82 25.69 -14.55
CA ILE A 405 7.75 24.60 -14.19
C ILE A 405 7.00 23.28 -14.02
N SER A 406 5.81 23.29 -13.40
CA SER A 406 4.96 22.10 -13.26
C SER A 406 4.54 21.55 -14.62
N VAL A 407 4.01 22.41 -15.50
CA VAL A 407 3.59 22.05 -16.86
C VAL A 407 4.76 21.46 -17.67
N LEU A 408 5.97 22.05 -17.56
CA LEU A 408 7.16 21.50 -18.20
C LEU A 408 7.49 20.09 -17.68
N GLY A 409 7.41 19.87 -16.36
CA GLY A 409 7.61 18.55 -15.76
C GLY A 409 6.61 17.53 -16.28
N TYR A 410 5.31 17.85 -16.26
CA TYR A 410 4.26 16.96 -16.76
C TYR A 410 4.42 16.64 -18.25
N MET A 411 4.83 17.61 -19.07
CA MET A 411 5.14 17.36 -20.49
C MET A 411 6.34 16.43 -20.69
N ALA A 412 7.36 16.53 -19.83
CA ALA A 412 8.53 15.66 -19.88
C ALA A 412 8.19 14.21 -19.49
N GLU A 413 7.33 14.06 -18.47
CA GLU A 413 6.82 12.79 -17.96
C GLU A 413 5.92 12.08 -18.97
N ALA A 414 4.97 12.80 -19.57
CA ALA A 414 3.96 12.23 -20.46
C ALA A 414 4.55 11.64 -21.76
N PHE A 415 5.66 12.19 -22.25
CA PHE A 415 6.16 11.88 -23.60
C PHE A 415 7.65 11.52 -23.65
N PRO A 416 8.11 10.43 -22.99
CA PRO A 416 9.48 9.94 -23.09
C PRO A 416 9.91 9.78 -24.56
N ALA A 417 11.05 10.35 -24.95
CA ALA A 417 11.64 10.24 -26.29
C ALA A 417 10.81 10.82 -27.47
N ALA A 418 9.90 11.77 -27.23
CA ALA A 418 9.16 12.44 -28.30
C ALA A 418 9.99 13.56 -28.99
N ALA A 419 10.07 13.51 -30.33
CA ALA A 419 10.81 14.48 -31.13
C ALA A 419 10.27 15.92 -30.98
N GLU A 420 8.97 16.07 -30.73
CA GLU A 420 8.29 17.36 -30.53
C GLU A 420 8.62 18.00 -29.17
N VAL A 421 8.92 17.18 -28.15
CA VAL A 421 9.21 17.64 -26.78
C VAL A 421 10.72 17.85 -26.58
N ALA A 422 11.56 17.14 -27.33
CA ALA A 422 13.01 17.25 -27.24
C ALA A 422 13.58 18.68 -27.35
N PRO A 423 13.10 19.59 -28.23
CA PRO A 423 13.56 20.98 -28.27
C PRO A 423 13.23 21.77 -26.99
N LEU A 424 12.09 21.46 -26.37
CA LEU A 424 11.66 22.07 -25.11
C LEU A 424 12.59 21.65 -23.97
N ILE A 425 12.86 20.35 -23.85
CA ILE A 425 13.80 19.78 -22.87
C ILE A 425 15.20 20.37 -23.07
N GLY A 426 15.68 20.37 -24.32
CA GLY A 426 16.99 20.91 -24.68
C GLY A 426 17.16 22.39 -24.31
N ARG A 427 16.10 23.19 -24.40
CA ARG A 427 16.12 24.60 -24.02
C ARG A 427 16.02 24.82 -22.51
N TYR A 428 15.09 24.14 -21.85
CA TYR A 428 14.72 24.48 -20.48
C TYR A 428 15.54 23.73 -19.43
N TYR A 429 16.05 22.53 -19.71
CA TYR A 429 16.87 21.81 -18.74
C TYR A 429 18.15 22.58 -18.32
N PRO A 430 18.97 23.15 -19.24
CA PRO A 430 20.08 24.01 -18.86
C PRO A 430 19.65 25.25 -18.06
N LEU A 431 18.48 25.79 -18.35
CA LEU A 431 17.93 26.95 -17.65
C LEU A 431 17.55 26.58 -16.21
N LEU A 432 16.92 25.41 -15.99
CA LEU A 432 16.66 24.88 -14.65
C LEU A 432 17.96 24.74 -13.85
N MET A 433 18.97 24.10 -14.44
CA MET A 433 20.28 23.93 -13.79
C MET A 433 20.97 25.25 -13.49
N GLY A 434 20.90 26.22 -14.41
CA GLY A 434 21.39 27.58 -14.21
C GLY A 434 20.70 28.30 -13.04
N ARG A 435 19.39 28.16 -12.89
CA ARG A 435 18.62 28.75 -11.78
C ARG A 435 18.88 28.05 -10.45
N LEU A 436 19.11 26.74 -10.46
CA LEU A 436 19.49 26.00 -9.27
C LEU A 436 20.89 26.37 -8.78
N THR A 437 21.81 26.75 -9.68
CA THR A 437 23.20 27.12 -9.37
C THR A 437 23.41 28.60 -9.05
N THR A 438 22.61 29.50 -9.63
CA THR A 438 22.81 30.95 -9.45
C THR A 438 22.35 31.39 -8.07
N SER A 439 23.29 31.84 -7.22
CA SER A 439 23.01 32.27 -5.84
C SER A 439 22.36 33.66 -5.72
N ALA A 440 22.11 34.35 -6.84
CA ALA A 440 21.91 35.80 -6.89
C ALA A 440 20.46 36.27 -7.18
N ASP A 441 19.53 35.38 -7.53
CA ASP A 441 18.11 35.76 -7.67
C ASP A 441 17.47 35.87 -6.27
N ALA A 442 17.56 37.05 -5.65
CA ALA A 442 16.75 37.52 -4.51
C ALA A 442 16.38 36.47 -3.43
N GLU A 443 17.31 36.18 -2.51
CA GLU A 443 17.12 35.52 -1.20
C GLU A 443 15.92 34.55 -1.05
N ARG A 444 16.09 33.30 -1.50
CA ARG A 444 15.27 32.11 -1.16
C ARG A 444 13.77 32.28 -1.32
N ASP A 445 13.30 32.39 -2.56
CA ASP A 445 11.93 32.00 -2.90
C ASP A 445 11.79 30.47 -2.74
N HIS A 446 11.61 30.03 -1.48
CA HIS A 446 11.43 28.65 -1.01
C HIS A 446 10.30 27.90 -1.74
N ARG A 447 9.53 28.62 -2.54
CA ARG A 447 8.37 28.18 -3.31
C ARG A 447 8.77 27.65 -4.70
N ILE A 448 9.81 28.22 -5.30
CA ILE A 448 10.25 27.90 -6.67
C ILE A 448 11.34 26.84 -6.69
N ARG A 449 12.28 26.88 -5.75
CA ARG A 449 13.42 25.96 -5.75
C ARG A 449 13.02 24.47 -5.67
N PRO A 450 12.03 24.08 -4.83
CA PRO A 450 11.46 22.74 -4.87
C PRO A 450 10.95 22.34 -6.24
N ALA A 451 10.14 23.19 -6.89
CA ALA A 451 9.57 22.92 -8.20
C ALA A 451 10.66 22.78 -9.28
N LEU A 452 11.71 23.61 -9.24
CA LEU A 452 12.87 23.49 -10.15
C LEU A 452 13.58 22.15 -9.97
N ALA A 453 13.82 21.73 -8.73
CA ALA A 453 14.49 20.47 -8.42
C ALA A 453 13.62 19.26 -8.82
N TRP A 454 12.33 19.30 -8.52
CA TRP A 454 11.35 18.29 -8.94
C TRP A 454 11.31 18.16 -10.46
N CYS A 455 11.13 19.26 -11.19
CA CYS A 455 11.05 19.25 -12.65
C CYS A 455 12.36 18.74 -13.29
N ALA A 456 13.52 19.14 -12.75
CA ALA A 456 14.80 18.60 -13.20
C ALA A 456 14.91 17.08 -12.96
N GLY A 457 14.40 16.58 -11.84
CA GLY A 457 14.33 15.15 -11.54
C GLY A 457 13.41 14.40 -12.50
N VAL A 458 12.21 14.91 -12.77
CA VAL A 458 11.26 14.32 -13.73
C VAL A 458 11.84 14.27 -15.14
N ILE A 459 12.49 15.36 -15.59
CA ILE A 459 13.18 15.38 -16.88
C ILE A 459 14.30 14.32 -16.92
N LEU A 460 15.04 14.13 -15.84
CA LEU A 460 16.08 13.09 -15.79
C LEU A 460 15.50 11.69 -15.79
N ASP A 461 14.39 11.46 -15.11
CA ASP A 461 13.75 10.15 -15.04
C ASP A 461 13.16 9.73 -16.39
N SER A 462 12.48 10.66 -17.08
CA SER A 462 11.72 10.37 -18.31
C SER A 462 12.45 10.73 -19.61
N GLN A 463 13.44 11.63 -19.58
CA GLN A 463 14.11 12.19 -20.77
C GLN A 463 15.64 12.11 -20.68
N PHE A 464 16.19 11.17 -19.90
CA PHE A 464 17.64 11.03 -19.70
C PHE A 464 18.44 11.03 -21.01
N GLU A 465 18.04 10.20 -21.98
CA GLU A 465 18.71 10.10 -23.27
C GLU A 465 18.64 11.40 -24.07
N THR A 466 17.47 12.05 -24.08
CA THR A 466 17.27 13.35 -24.73
C THR A 466 18.21 14.40 -24.15
N VAL A 467 18.33 14.48 -22.83
CA VAL A 467 19.27 15.39 -22.16
C VAL A 467 20.70 15.04 -22.54
N ALA A 468 21.07 13.76 -22.49
CA ALA A 468 22.42 13.30 -22.80
C ALA A 468 22.84 13.60 -24.25
N VAL A 469 21.90 13.53 -25.21
CA VAL A 469 22.13 13.79 -26.64
C VAL A 469 22.09 15.29 -26.96
N VAL A 470 21.07 16.00 -26.49
CA VAL A 470 20.79 17.39 -26.90
C VAL A 470 21.61 18.40 -26.09
N ASN A 471 21.67 18.24 -24.77
CA ASN A 471 22.41 19.15 -23.90
C ASN A 471 23.88 18.75 -23.73
N GLY A 472 24.21 17.54 -24.16
CA GLY A 472 25.54 17.00 -24.06
C GLY A 472 25.86 16.46 -22.68
N ARG A 473 26.75 15.46 -22.68
CA ARG A 473 27.21 14.74 -21.48
C ARG A 473 27.90 15.65 -20.46
N GLU A 474 28.39 16.81 -20.89
CA GLU A 474 29.04 17.82 -20.04
C GLU A 474 28.07 18.52 -19.08
N LEU A 475 26.76 18.46 -19.29
CA LEU A 475 25.76 19.03 -18.37
C LEU A 475 25.29 18.03 -17.31
N VAL A 476 25.30 16.73 -17.62
CA VAL A 476 24.80 15.67 -16.71
C VAL A 476 25.70 15.54 -15.47
N SER A 477 27.03 15.43 -15.64
CA SER A 477 27.94 15.26 -14.50
C SER A 477 27.94 16.44 -13.51
N PRO A 478 27.95 17.72 -13.95
CA PRO A 478 27.78 18.85 -13.04
C PRO A 478 26.44 18.86 -12.32
N SER A 479 25.36 18.37 -12.95
CA SER A 479 24.02 18.36 -12.34
C SER A 479 23.98 17.56 -11.04
N ILE A 480 24.76 16.49 -10.97
CA ILE A 480 24.89 15.67 -9.76
C ILE A 480 25.45 16.50 -8.58
N ALA A 481 26.46 17.34 -8.84
CA ALA A 481 27.01 18.22 -7.80
C ALA A 481 26.01 19.29 -7.36
N VAL A 482 25.18 19.80 -8.30
CA VAL A 482 24.11 20.75 -7.99
C VAL A 482 23.09 20.12 -7.06
N PHE A 483 22.56 18.94 -7.40
CA PHE A 483 21.57 18.26 -6.55
C PHE A 483 22.15 17.86 -5.19
N GLY A 484 23.43 17.44 -5.15
CA GLY A 484 24.13 17.20 -3.89
C GLY A 484 24.22 18.44 -2.98
N ALA A 485 24.34 19.64 -3.56
CA ALA A 485 24.30 20.89 -2.81
C ALA A 485 22.90 21.21 -2.27
N LEU A 486 21.84 20.87 -3.02
CA LEU A 486 20.44 21.09 -2.60
C LEU A 486 20.08 20.34 -1.30
N LEU A 487 20.76 19.22 -1.00
CA LEU A 487 20.56 18.45 0.23
C LEU A 487 20.82 19.26 1.52
N SER A 488 21.55 20.37 1.40
CA SER A 488 21.83 21.30 2.51
C SER A 488 20.82 22.45 2.62
N GLU A 489 19.82 22.54 1.74
CA GLU A 489 18.80 23.60 1.72
C GLU A 489 17.60 23.29 2.64
N THR A 490 16.41 23.86 2.38
CA THR A 490 15.19 23.56 3.16
C THR A 490 14.79 22.08 3.00
N PRO A 491 14.10 21.46 3.97
CA PRO A 491 13.71 20.04 3.87
C PRO A 491 12.99 19.68 2.57
N VAL A 492 12.04 20.51 2.14
CA VAL A 492 11.31 20.33 0.87
C VAL A 492 12.25 20.38 -0.35
N THR A 493 13.19 21.34 -0.40
CA THR A 493 14.14 21.44 -1.52
C THR A 493 15.12 20.26 -1.51
N ALA A 494 15.59 19.87 -0.33
CA ALA A 494 16.50 18.74 -0.15
C ALA A 494 15.84 17.41 -0.56
N ARG A 495 14.54 17.23 -0.25
CA ARG A 495 13.74 16.08 -0.71
C ARG A 495 13.76 15.96 -2.24
N TYR A 496 13.46 17.04 -2.97
CA TYR A 496 13.49 17.00 -4.43
C TYR A 496 14.91 16.93 -5.01
N GLY A 497 15.91 17.45 -4.30
CA GLY A 497 17.31 17.20 -4.62
C GLY A 497 17.67 15.72 -4.53
N ALA A 498 17.16 15.01 -3.52
CA ALA A 498 17.32 13.57 -3.39
C ALA A 498 16.59 12.81 -4.52
N PHE A 499 15.34 13.17 -4.84
CA PHE A 499 14.60 12.63 -5.97
C PHE A 499 15.34 12.81 -7.31
N ALA A 500 15.89 14.00 -7.59
CA ALA A 500 16.64 14.23 -8.81
C ALA A 500 17.92 13.38 -8.89
N LEU A 501 18.57 13.11 -7.74
CA LEU A 501 19.72 12.21 -7.65
C LEU A 501 19.33 10.75 -7.90
N SER A 502 18.19 10.29 -7.36
CA SER A 502 17.72 8.91 -7.57
C SER A 502 17.38 8.66 -9.04
N ALA A 503 16.61 9.57 -9.66
CA ALA A 503 16.27 9.51 -11.08
C ALA A 503 17.52 9.43 -11.96
N LEU A 504 18.48 10.33 -11.71
CA LEU A 504 19.75 10.34 -12.44
C LEU A 504 20.52 9.02 -12.26
N ALA A 505 20.68 8.56 -11.01
CA ALA A 505 21.46 7.37 -10.72
C ALA A 505 20.85 6.10 -11.32
N SER A 506 19.52 5.97 -11.25
CA SER A 506 18.77 4.87 -11.85
C SER A 506 18.99 4.81 -13.37
N LYS A 507 18.74 5.92 -14.08
CA LYS A 507 18.90 5.97 -15.54
C LYS A 507 20.36 5.89 -16.00
N ALA A 508 21.29 6.42 -15.22
CA ALA A 508 22.71 6.25 -15.46
C ALA A 508 23.16 4.78 -15.37
N ALA A 509 22.56 3.98 -14.48
CA ALA A 509 22.86 2.55 -14.36
C ALA A 509 22.31 1.74 -15.56
N GLU A 510 21.12 2.10 -16.06
CA GLU A 510 20.49 1.46 -17.24
C GLU A 510 21.24 1.75 -18.55
N SER A 511 21.84 2.94 -18.68
CA SER A 511 22.49 3.42 -19.91
C SER A 511 24.01 3.61 -19.77
N PRO A 512 24.82 2.54 -19.76
CA PRO A 512 26.27 2.63 -19.56
C PRO A 512 26.97 3.45 -20.66
N ARG A 513 27.97 4.26 -20.27
CA ARG A 513 28.66 5.18 -21.17
C ARG A 513 29.50 4.40 -22.20
N PRO A 514 29.42 4.71 -23.51
CA PRO A 514 30.36 4.16 -24.48
C PRO A 514 31.76 4.72 -24.22
N PRO A 515 32.81 3.88 -24.30
CA PRO A 515 34.17 4.26 -23.94
C PRO A 515 34.66 5.47 -24.75
N LEU A 516 35.31 6.42 -24.08
CA LEU A 516 36.01 7.52 -24.74
C LEU A 516 37.11 6.95 -25.64
N ALA A 517 37.16 7.40 -26.90
CA ALA A 517 38.26 7.05 -27.80
C ALA A 517 39.60 7.51 -27.19
N GLY A 518 40.42 6.54 -26.74
CA GLY A 518 41.74 6.79 -26.16
C GLY A 518 41.87 6.63 -24.63
N SER A 519 40.78 6.39 -23.89
CA SER A 519 40.82 6.08 -22.44
C SER A 519 40.11 4.76 -22.14
N PRO A 520 40.82 3.68 -21.78
CA PRO A 520 40.22 2.36 -21.49
C PRO A 520 39.43 2.27 -20.17
N GLY A 521 39.11 3.38 -19.49
CA GLY A 521 38.47 3.35 -18.19
C GLY A 521 37.55 4.55 -17.97
N GLY A 522 36.31 4.28 -17.62
CA GLY A 522 35.30 5.28 -17.25
C GLY A 522 33.99 5.11 -18.01
N THR A 523 33.34 3.96 -17.88
CA THR A 523 31.97 3.74 -18.36
C THR A 523 30.91 4.22 -17.34
N ALA A 524 31.31 4.50 -16.10
CA ALA A 524 30.43 4.99 -15.05
C ALA A 524 30.16 6.50 -15.19
N TRP A 525 28.90 6.90 -14.99
CA TRP A 525 28.49 8.31 -14.94
C TRP A 525 28.92 9.03 -13.66
N ILE A 526 29.08 8.27 -12.57
CA ILE A 526 29.45 8.77 -11.24
C ILE A 526 30.91 8.41 -10.97
N THR A 527 31.80 9.40 -11.03
CA THR A 527 33.22 9.21 -10.69
C THR A 527 33.40 9.03 -9.17
N PRO A 528 34.46 8.35 -8.70
CA PRO A 528 34.73 8.17 -7.26
C PRO A 528 34.74 9.46 -6.42
N ASP A 529 35.32 10.55 -6.94
CA ASP A 529 35.37 11.83 -6.23
C ASP A 529 33.98 12.44 -6.05
N LEU A 530 33.16 12.35 -7.10
CA LEU A 530 31.78 12.80 -7.09
C LEU A 530 30.93 11.94 -6.15
N ALA A 531 31.09 10.61 -6.19
CA ALA A 531 30.44 9.68 -5.26
C ALA A 531 30.77 10.04 -3.80
N ARG A 532 32.03 10.34 -3.48
CA ARG A 532 32.45 10.77 -2.14
C ARG A 532 31.69 12.03 -1.70
N THR A 533 31.61 13.04 -2.57
CA THR A 533 30.91 14.30 -2.25
C THR A 533 29.42 14.09 -2.01
N ILE A 534 28.74 13.29 -2.83
CA ILE A 534 27.27 13.13 -2.76
C ILE A 534 26.88 12.24 -1.59
N LEU A 535 27.50 11.07 -1.45
CA LEU A 535 27.21 10.16 -0.34
C LEU A 535 27.51 10.84 1.00
N GLY A 536 28.60 11.62 1.10
CA GLY A 536 28.88 12.45 2.27
C GLY A 536 27.86 13.57 2.49
N SER A 537 27.21 14.09 1.45
CA SER A 537 26.14 15.09 1.57
C SER A 537 24.81 14.46 1.99
N MET A 538 24.49 13.27 1.47
CA MET A 538 23.32 12.47 1.89
C MET A 538 23.43 12.05 3.36
N MET A 539 24.59 11.53 3.79
CA MET A 539 24.82 11.18 5.20
C MET A 539 24.64 12.38 6.14
N ARG A 540 25.10 13.58 5.71
CA ARG A 540 24.86 14.83 6.46
C ARG A 540 23.38 15.23 6.46
N ALA A 541 22.67 15.05 5.36
CA ALA A 541 21.25 15.35 5.26
C ALA A 541 20.41 14.43 6.18
N MET A 542 20.76 13.15 6.24
CA MET A 542 20.14 12.20 7.16
C MET A 542 20.39 12.56 8.64
N GLY A 543 21.53 13.18 8.96
CA GLY A 543 21.86 13.62 10.33
C GLY A 543 21.30 15.00 10.74
N ARG A 544 20.43 15.62 9.95
CA ARG A 544 19.92 16.98 10.23
C ARG A 544 18.92 17.02 11.39
N SER A 545 18.86 18.15 12.08
CA SER A 545 17.90 18.40 13.17
C SER A 545 16.46 18.59 12.69
N ASP A 546 16.26 18.95 11.42
CA ASP A 546 14.97 19.17 10.76
C ASP A 546 14.62 18.03 9.78
N GLY A 547 15.33 16.89 9.84
CA GLY A 547 15.15 15.78 8.90
C GLY A 547 13.81 15.05 8.97
N HIS A 548 13.04 15.25 10.03
CA HIS A 548 11.69 14.71 10.19
C HIS A 548 10.63 15.50 9.41
N LEU A 549 10.98 16.66 8.85
CA LEU A 549 10.08 17.48 8.05
C LEU A 549 10.12 17.06 6.58
N ALA A 550 8.98 17.15 5.89
CA ALA A 550 8.83 16.88 4.47
C ALA A 550 9.39 15.52 4.01
N ASP A 551 9.32 14.51 4.88
CA ASP A 551 9.85 13.16 4.66
C ASP A 551 11.31 13.14 4.15
N LEU A 552 12.12 14.12 4.57
CA LEU A 552 13.46 14.32 4.04
C LEU A 552 14.33 13.07 4.20
N ILE A 553 14.40 12.52 5.42
CA ILE A 553 15.27 11.37 5.70
C ILE A 553 14.87 10.17 4.82
N THR A 554 13.58 9.86 4.72
CA THR A 554 13.07 8.76 3.89
C THR A 554 13.48 8.93 2.42
N ASN A 555 13.23 10.11 1.84
CA ASN A 555 13.59 10.37 0.43
C ASN A 555 15.11 10.34 0.20
N VAL A 556 15.90 10.77 1.18
CA VAL A 556 17.37 10.70 1.10
C VAL A 556 17.86 9.26 1.20
N MET A 557 17.25 8.42 2.05
CA MET A 557 17.57 6.99 2.14
C MET A 557 17.30 6.25 0.81
N ASP A 558 16.16 6.53 0.19
CA ASP A 558 15.81 5.94 -1.10
C ASP A 558 16.84 6.35 -2.16
N ALA A 559 17.13 7.65 -2.25
CA ALA A 559 18.13 8.16 -3.19
C ALA A 559 19.55 7.62 -2.90
N PHE A 560 19.90 7.42 -1.64
CA PHE A 560 21.16 6.82 -1.23
C PHE A 560 21.29 5.39 -1.79
N SER A 561 20.21 4.61 -1.80
CA SER A 561 20.18 3.26 -2.36
C SER A 561 20.43 3.26 -3.87
N TYR A 562 19.74 4.11 -4.63
CA TYR A 562 19.96 4.22 -6.09
C TYR A 562 21.37 4.70 -6.44
N VAL A 563 21.85 5.77 -5.77
CA VAL A 563 23.19 6.32 -6.02
C VAL A 563 24.27 5.29 -5.69
N THR A 564 24.13 4.56 -4.58
CA THR A 564 25.10 3.53 -4.18
C THR A 564 25.09 2.35 -5.15
N ASN A 565 23.91 1.91 -5.60
CA ASN A 565 23.78 0.82 -6.56
C ASN A 565 24.35 1.14 -7.95
N ALA A 566 24.37 2.42 -8.35
CA ALA A 566 24.92 2.88 -9.63
C ALA A 566 26.46 2.99 -9.65
N LEU A 567 27.15 2.66 -8.55
CA LEU A 567 28.61 2.75 -8.46
C LEU A 567 29.32 1.56 -9.12
N GLY A 568 30.50 1.82 -9.70
CA GLY A 568 31.39 0.79 -10.24
C GLY A 568 32.44 0.29 -9.24
N THR A 569 33.15 -0.78 -9.63
CA THR A 569 34.23 -1.43 -8.83
C THR A 569 35.34 -0.48 -8.36
N GLU A 570 35.58 0.63 -9.06
CA GLU A 570 36.52 1.67 -8.68
C GLU A 570 36.18 2.39 -7.36
N CYS A 571 34.94 2.29 -6.91
CA CYS A 571 34.46 2.90 -5.67
C CYS A 571 34.62 2.00 -4.43
N LEU A 572 35.13 0.77 -4.56
CA LEU A 572 35.30 -0.16 -3.44
C LEU A 572 36.05 0.44 -2.22
N PRO A 573 37.15 1.20 -2.39
CA PRO A 573 37.82 1.83 -1.24
C PRO A 573 36.96 2.86 -0.51
N LEU A 574 36.17 3.65 -1.27
CA LEU A 574 35.24 4.62 -0.71
C LEU A 574 34.10 3.92 0.04
N LEU A 575 33.55 2.83 -0.52
CA LEU A 575 32.51 2.04 0.15
C LEU A 575 33.00 1.49 1.49
N LEU A 576 34.23 0.96 1.55
CA LEU A 576 34.80 0.46 2.80
C LEU A 576 34.99 1.58 3.84
N GLU A 577 35.43 2.76 3.40
CA GLU A 577 35.53 3.96 4.26
C GLU A 577 34.16 4.34 4.84
N LEU A 578 33.13 4.38 4.01
CA LEU A 578 31.76 4.73 4.42
C LEU A 578 31.13 3.67 5.33
N VAL A 579 31.36 2.38 5.07
CA VAL A 579 30.93 1.28 5.96
C VAL A 579 31.52 1.49 7.35
N ARG A 580 32.83 1.73 7.46
CA ARG A 580 33.50 1.98 8.74
C ARG A 580 32.96 3.22 9.45
N GLY A 581 32.77 4.32 8.73
CA GLY A 581 32.20 5.56 9.27
C GLY A 581 30.76 5.39 9.77
N THR A 582 29.94 4.65 9.04
CA THR A 582 28.54 4.37 9.39
C THR A 582 28.47 3.49 10.64
N ILE A 583 29.26 2.41 10.70
CA ILE A 583 29.40 1.55 11.89
C ILE A 583 29.76 2.36 13.13
N ALA A 584 30.72 3.29 13.02
CA ALA A 584 31.14 4.13 14.13
C ALA A 584 30.05 5.13 14.59
N SER A 585 29.09 5.45 13.71
CA SER A 585 28.02 6.43 13.97
C SER A 585 26.77 5.80 14.62
N VAL A 586 26.55 4.49 14.49
CA VAL A 586 25.37 3.81 15.08
C VAL A 586 25.35 3.87 16.62
N PRO A 587 26.43 3.52 17.37
CA PRO A 587 26.40 3.53 18.83
C PRO A 587 26.02 4.88 19.50
N PRO A 588 26.58 6.04 19.08
CA PRO A 588 26.22 7.31 19.71
C PRO A 588 24.76 7.70 19.45
N VAL A 589 24.21 7.42 18.26
CA VAL A 589 22.80 7.69 17.94
C VAL A 589 21.86 6.75 18.70
N GLY A 590 22.20 5.46 18.80
CA GLY A 590 21.46 4.51 19.63
C GLY A 590 21.44 4.90 21.12
N THR A 591 22.57 5.40 21.64
CA THR A 591 22.64 5.92 23.02
C THR A 591 21.74 7.14 23.21
N LYS A 592 21.70 8.04 22.22
CA LYS A 592 20.82 9.21 22.23
C LYS A 592 19.35 8.80 22.21
N PHE A 593 18.97 7.78 21.45
CA PHE A 593 17.60 7.25 21.42
C PHE A 593 17.16 6.77 22.80
N VAL A 594 17.99 5.95 23.46
CA VAL A 594 17.72 5.43 24.81
C VAL A 594 17.61 6.55 25.84
N GLY A 595 18.41 7.62 25.69
CA GLY A 595 18.37 8.79 26.56
C GLY A 595 17.20 9.75 26.32
N SER A 596 16.48 9.63 25.20
CA SER A 596 15.43 10.56 24.80
C SER A 596 14.07 10.19 25.41
N ALA A 597 13.31 11.20 25.84
CA ALA A 597 12.00 11.00 26.46
C ALA A 597 10.99 10.33 25.50
N ALA A 598 10.25 9.34 25.99
CA ALA A 598 9.21 8.64 25.22
C ALA A 598 8.16 9.62 24.69
N GLY A 599 7.77 9.47 23.41
CA GLY A 599 6.80 10.33 22.74
C GLY A 599 7.29 11.76 22.42
N SER A 600 8.56 12.08 22.66
CA SER A 600 9.11 13.39 22.27
C SER A 600 9.44 13.47 20.78
N ALA A 601 9.30 14.67 20.18
CA ALA A 601 9.73 14.93 18.81
C ALA A 601 11.23 14.66 18.60
N GLU A 602 12.06 14.87 19.64
CA GLU A 602 13.47 14.51 19.61
C GLU A 602 13.67 13.01 19.46
N ARG A 603 12.93 12.19 20.24
CA ARG A 603 13.02 10.73 20.14
C ARG A 603 12.65 10.24 18.74
N GLN A 604 11.56 10.76 18.17
CA GLN A 604 11.10 10.40 16.82
C GLN A 604 12.14 10.76 15.74
N LEU A 605 12.78 11.93 15.85
CA LEU A 605 13.85 12.31 14.93
C LEU A 605 15.08 11.39 15.08
N VAL A 606 15.51 11.12 16.31
CA VAL A 606 16.70 10.27 16.56
C VAL A 606 16.45 8.84 16.09
N GLU A 607 15.21 8.36 16.23
CA GLU A 607 14.75 7.08 15.71
C GLU A 607 14.81 7.02 14.18
N LEU A 608 14.35 8.06 13.49
CA LEU A 608 14.45 8.17 12.03
C LEU A 608 15.91 8.25 11.55
N GLN A 609 16.77 8.95 12.29
CA GLN A 609 18.22 9.00 12.04
C GLN A 609 18.88 7.63 12.22
N LEU A 610 18.47 6.87 13.25
CA LEU A 610 18.96 5.52 13.49
C LEU A 610 18.50 4.56 12.38
N THR A 611 17.25 4.68 11.95
CA THR A 611 16.67 3.96 10.80
C THR A 611 17.51 4.19 9.55
N ALA A 612 17.84 5.45 9.25
CA ALA A 612 18.67 5.83 8.12
C ALA A 612 20.10 5.27 8.17
N LEU A 613 20.73 5.28 9.34
CA LEU A 613 22.06 4.70 9.52
C LEU A 613 22.06 3.18 9.30
N CYS A 614 21.05 2.47 9.83
CA CYS A 614 20.91 1.03 9.63
C CYS A 614 20.65 0.70 8.15
N GLY A 615 19.68 1.34 7.50
CA GLY A 615 19.39 1.13 6.08
C GLY A 615 20.60 1.43 5.20
N SER A 616 21.27 2.57 5.43
CA SER A 616 22.48 2.94 4.69
C SER A 616 23.61 1.94 4.89
N LEU A 617 23.78 1.38 6.10
CA LEU A 617 24.78 0.35 6.35
C LEU A 617 24.48 -0.93 5.56
N GLY A 618 23.23 -1.38 5.53
CA GLY A 618 22.81 -2.55 4.75
C GLY A 618 23.13 -2.38 3.26
N VAL A 619 22.72 -1.25 2.67
CA VAL A 619 22.97 -0.91 1.26
C VAL A 619 24.46 -0.85 0.95
N LEU A 620 25.26 -0.17 1.79
CA LEU A 620 26.69 -0.05 1.60
C LEU A 620 27.40 -1.41 1.65
N VAL A 621 27.04 -2.26 2.62
CA VAL A 621 27.63 -3.60 2.76
C VAL A 621 27.24 -4.46 1.56
N GLY A 622 25.95 -4.55 1.21
CA GLY A 622 25.49 -5.33 0.07
C GLY A 622 26.16 -4.92 -1.24
N THR A 623 26.27 -3.61 -1.49
CA THR A 623 26.94 -3.09 -2.69
C THR A 623 28.44 -3.38 -2.69
N LEU A 624 29.12 -3.24 -1.54
CA LEU A 624 30.55 -3.49 -1.41
C LEU A 624 30.89 -4.95 -1.74
N PHE A 625 30.11 -5.91 -1.24
CA PHE A 625 30.36 -7.33 -1.51
C PHE A 625 30.03 -7.70 -2.95
N ARG A 626 28.89 -7.23 -3.48
CA ARG A 626 28.54 -7.42 -4.90
C ARG A 626 29.64 -6.94 -5.85
N LEU A 627 30.07 -5.69 -5.70
CA LEU A 627 31.14 -5.12 -6.55
C LEU A 627 32.50 -5.77 -6.30
N GLY A 628 32.75 -6.26 -5.08
CA GLY A 628 33.98 -6.96 -4.75
C GLY A 628 34.05 -8.33 -5.42
N GLU A 629 32.92 -9.03 -5.53
CA GLU A 629 32.80 -10.26 -6.31
C GLU A 629 33.02 -10.00 -7.80
N ASP A 630 32.42 -8.94 -8.34
CA ASP A 630 32.61 -8.52 -9.75
C ASP A 630 34.07 -8.16 -10.07
N ALA A 631 34.78 -7.53 -9.13
CA ALA A 631 36.19 -7.19 -9.26
C ALA A 631 37.12 -8.42 -9.18
N GLY A 632 36.61 -9.56 -8.70
CA GLY A 632 37.33 -10.82 -8.60
C GLY A 632 38.52 -10.79 -7.62
N PRO A 633 39.59 -11.57 -7.86
CA PRO A 633 40.68 -11.76 -6.91
C PRO A 633 41.43 -10.48 -6.48
N ALA A 634 41.36 -9.41 -7.28
CA ALA A 634 42.00 -8.13 -6.98
C ALA A 634 41.39 -7.43 -5.76
N ALA A 635 40.11 -7.67 -5.47
CA ALA A 635 39.40 -7.09 -4.33
C ALA A 635 39.50 -7.94 -3.03
N ALA A 636 40.13 -9.11 -3.07
CA ALA A 636 40.12 -10.07 -1.95
C ALA A 636 40.66 -9.47 -0.63
N GLY A 637 41.71 -8.66 -0.69
CA GLY A 637 42.26 -7.99 0.50
C GLY A 637 41.28 -6.98 1.11
N LEU A 638 40.60 -6.20 0.26
CA LEU A 638 39.60 -5.23 0.69
C LEU A 638 38.35 -5.91 1.26
N LEU A 639 37.91 -7.02 0.65
CA LEU A 639 36.80 -7.82 1.17
C LEU A 639 37.13 -8.46 2.52
N ALA A 640 38.37 -8.92 2.74
CA ALA A 640 38.81 -9.41 4.04
C ALA A 640 38.79 -8.31 5.12
N GLU A 641 39.21 -7.10 4.76
CA GLU A 641 39.10 -5.92 5.63
C GLU A 641 37.64 -5.54 5.91
N ALA A 642 36.76 -5.63 4.92
CA ALA A 642 35.33 -5.37 5.06
C ALA A 642 34.66 -6.39 5.99
N ARG A 643 34.96 -7.69 5.82
CA ARG A 643 34.49 -8.76 6.71
C ARG A 643 34.91 -8.50 8.15
N THR A 644 36.15 -8.06 8.37
CA THR A 644 36.63 -7.70 9.72
C THR A 644 35.85 -6.51 10.31
N ALA A 645 35.51 -5.50 9.49
CA ALA A 645 34.77 -4.33 9.94
C ALA A 645 33.31 -4.68 10.32
N ILE A 646 32.59 -5.38 9.45
CA ILE A 646 31.18 -5.74 9.68
C ILE A 646 31.04 -6.77 10.82
N ASP A 647 32.05 -7.62 11.00
CA ASP A 647 32.13 -8.52 12.15
C ASP A 647 32.17 -7.76 13.49
N GLY A 648 32.97 -6.71 13.57
CA GLY A 648 33.02 -5.82 14.72
C GLY A 648 31.73 -5.01 14.94
N ALA A 649 30.92 -4.83 13.89
CA ALA A 649 29.65 -4.10 13.95
C ALA A 649 28.47 -4.96 14.45
N LEU A 650 28.56 -6.29 14.35
CA LEU A 650 27.45 -7.18 14.67
C LEU A 650 26.89 -6.98 16.09
N PRO A 651 27.71 -6.83 17.16
CA PRO A 651 27.20 -6.55 18.50
C PRO A 651 26.39 -5.24 18.59
N THR A 652 26.77 -4.23 17.80
CA THR A 652 26.05 -2.95 17.73
C THR A 652 24.69 -3.14 17.06
N LEU A 653 24.61 -3.86 15.95
CA LEU A 653 23.33 -4.16 15.29
C LEU A 653 22.42 -5.01 16.17
N ILE A 654 22.98 -6.02 16.86
CA ILE A 654 22.25 -6.84 17.84
C ILE A 654 21.63 -5.97 18.94
N HIS A 655 22.37 -4.96 19.42
CA HIS A 655 21.83 -4.02 20.40
C HIS A 655 20.65 -3.21 19.84
N VAL A 656 20.76 -2.69 18.60
CA VAL A 656 19.71 -1.88 17.98
C VAL A 656 18.42 -2.69 17.77
N VAL A 657 18.51 -3.91 17.24
CA VAL A 657 17.32 -4.77 17.05
C VAL A 657 16.66 -5.19 18.36
N SER A 658 17.39 -5.09 19.48
CA SER A 658 16.88 -5.38 20.82
C SER A 658 16.25 -4.17 21.52
N LEU A 659 16.24 -2.99 20.87
CA LEU A 659 15.59 -1.79 21.42
C LEU A 659 14.06 -1.98 21.41
N LYS A 660 13.42 -1.54 22.50
CA LYS A 660 11.95 -1.55 22.60
C LYS A 660 11.36 -0.26 22.07
N ASP A 661 10.16 -0.35 21.50
CA ASP A 661 9.37 0.77 20.99
C ASP A 661 10.20 1.65 20.04
N CYS A 662 10.85 0.99 19.06
CA CYS A 662 11.79 1.61 18.12
C CYS A 662 11.56 1.04 16.71
N THR A 663 11.01 1.85 15.83
CA THR A 663 10.77 1.54 14.41
C THR A 663 12.07 1.29 13.63
N ALA A 664 13.20 1.85 14.08
CA ALA A 664 14.52 1.60 13.49
C ALA A 664 14.94 0.12 13.54
N THR A 665 14.31 -0.69 14.40
CA THR A 665 14.55 -2.13 14.48
C THR A 665 14.31 -2.84 13.14
N MET A 666 13.37 -2.36 12.32
CA MET A 666 13.07 -2.96 11.01
C MET A 666 14.28 -2.86 10.04
N GLU A 667 14.80 -1.66 9.83
CA GLU A 667 15.99 -1.44 9.00
C GLU A 667 17.24 -2.09 9.63
N ALA A 668 17.31 -2.14 10.96
CA ALA A 668 18.39 -2.83 11.64
C ALA A 668 18.37 -4.35 11.38
N TRP A 669 17.20 -4.99 11.31
CA TRP A 669 17.06 -6.40 10.92
C TRP A 669 17.49 -6.65 9.47
N ILE A 670 17.11 -5.76 8.54
CA ILE A 670 17.49 -5.85 7.12
C ILE A 670 19.01 -5.70 6.97
N ALA A 671 19.59 -4.70 7.65
CA ALA A 671 21.03 -4.49 7.68
C ALA A 671 21.78 -5.67 8.31
N LEU A 672 21.25 -6.22 9.40
CA LEU A 672 21.81 -7.41 10.06
C LEU A 672 21.79 -8.61 9.12
N SER A 673 20.69 -8.85 8.41
CA SER A 673 20.57 -9.92 7.40
C SER A 673 21.68 -9.80 6.35
N THR A 674 21.86 -8.60 5.79
CA THR A 674 22.89 -8.32 4.78
C THR A 674 24.31 -8.53 5.32
N VAL A 675 24.58 -8.08 6.55
CA VAL A 675 25.87 -8.27 7.23
C VAL A 675 26.15 -9.75 7.50
N VAL A 676 25.14 -10.49 7.96
CA VAL A 676 25.25 -11.92 8.27
C VAL A 676 25.55 -12.73 7.01
N THR A 677 24.82 -12.49 5.92
CA THR A 677 25.10 -13.11 4.61
C THR A 677 26.52 -12.80 4.14
N SER A 678 26.98 -11.56 4.28
CA SER A 678 28.32 -11.14 3.85
C SER A 678 29.46 -11.68 4.73
N LEU A 679 29.15 -12.07 5.98
CA LEU A 679 30.12 -12.70 6.89
C LEU A 679 30.30 -14.19 6.62
N GLU A 680 29.29 -14.86 6.08
CA GLU A 680 29.23 -16.32 5.89
C GLU A 680 29.61 -17.06 7.19
N ALA A 681 30.48 -18.08 7.10
CA ALA A 681 30.94 -18.89 8.22
C ALA A 681 31.55 -18.07 9.39
N GLY A 682 31.95 -16.81 9.16
CA GLY A 682 32.41 -15.89 10.21
C GLY A 682 31.36 -15.60 11.28
N VAL A 683 30.07 -15.80 10.99
CA VAL A 683 28.96 -15.58 11.93
C VAL A 683 28.94 -16.58 13.10
N ALA A 684 29.60 -17.73 12.96
CA ALA A 684 29.57 -18.83 13.94
C ALA A 684 29.96 -18.41 15.38
N LYS A 685 30.83 -17.41 15.54
CA LYS A 685 31.23 -16.90 16.86
C LYS A 685 30.18 -16.04 17.56
N HIS A 686 29.16 -15.58 16.83
CA HIS A 686 28.08 -14.74 17.35
C HIS A 686 26.80 -15.53 17.64
N VAL A 687 26.79 -16.86 17.46
CA VAL A 687 25.62 -17.71 17.75
C VAL A 687 25.11 -17.52 19.19
N ALA A 688 26.03 -17.40 20.15
CA ALA A 688 25.68 -17.24 21.56
C ALA A 688 25.03 -15.89 21.90
N THR A 689 25.28 -14.84 21.10
CA THR A 689 24.73 -13.50 21.31
C THR A 689 23.50 -13.23 20.45
N LEU A 690 23.54 -13.63 19.17
CA LEU A 690 22.45 -13.39 18.21
C LEU A 690 21.30 -14.40 18.34
N GLY A 691 21.61 -15.69 18.58
CA GLY A 691 20.59 -16.75 18.64
C GLY A 691 19.43 -16.45 19.61
N PRO A 692 19.69 -16.09 20.88
CA PRO A 692 18.63 -15.76 21.83
C PRO A 692 17.79 -14.53 21.42
N VAL A 693 18.41 -13.56 20.74
CA VAL A 693 17.72 -12.35 20.27
C VAL A 693 16.76 -12.68 19.13
N LEU A 694 17.18 -13.53 18.18
CA LEU A 694 16.31 -14.04 17.12
C LEU A 694 15.09 -14.78 17.70
N VAL A 695 15.31 -15.72 18.62
CA VAL A 695 14.23 -16.48 19.27
C VAL A 695 13.22 -15.56 19.97
N THR A 696 13.71 -14.53 20.67
CA THR A 696 12.85 -13.58 21.38
C THR A 696 12.02 -12.74 20.40
N ALA A 697 12.63 -12.29 19.30
CA ALA A 697 11.96 -11.48 18.29
C ALA A 697 10.92 -12.27 17.47
N ILE A 698 11.24 -13.52 17.10
CA ILE A 698 10.30 -14.42 16.41
C ILE A 698 9.02 -14.61 17.22
N LYS A 699 9.16 -14.84 18.55
CA LYS A 699 8.03 -15.06 19.46
C LYS A 699 7.24 -13.79 19.81
N ASN A 700 7.69 -12.61 19.37
CA ASN A 700 7.04 -11.36 19.72
C ASN A 700 5.83 -11.07 18.82
N HIS A 701 4.65 -11.60 19.18
CA HIS A 701 3.42 -11.41 18.41
C HIS A 701 2.80 -10.01 18.53
N THR A 702 3.30 -9.14 19.42
CA THR A 702 2.76 -7.77 19.57
C THR A 702 3.32 -6.80 18.53
N ASP A 703 4.53 -7.05 18.03
CA ASP A 703 5.19 -6.29 16.97
C ASP A 703 5.40 -7.19 15.76
N SER A 704 4.32 -7.38 15.00
CA SER A 704 4.28 -8.27 13.83
C SER A 704 5.38 -7.95 12.80
N GLN A 705 5.62 -6.66 12.53
CA GLN A 705 6.58 -6.25 11.49
C GLN A 705 8.02 -6.57 11.90
N SER A 706 8.39 -6.32 13.16
CA SER A 706 9.71 -6.71 13.66
C SER A 706 9.86 -8.24 13.72
N SER A 707 8.82 -8.98 14.08
CA SER A 707 8.82 -10.45 14.05
C SER A 707 9.05 -10.99 12.63
N ILE A 708 8.34 -10.47 11.63
CA ILE A 708 8.52 -10.84 10.20
C ILE A 708 9.97 -10.59 9.77
N LYS A 709 10.52 -9.39 10.01
CA LYS A 709 11.91 -9.07 9.64
C LYS A 709 12.94 -9.90 10.40
N ALA A 710 12.67 -10.25 11.65
CA ALA A 710 13.52 -11.16 12.43
C ALA A 710 13.52 -12.58 11.87
N ILE A 711 12.38 -13.09 11.39
CA ILE A 711 12.28 -14.39 10.70
C ILE A 711 13.12 -14.37 9.41
N MET A 712 13.02 -13.30 8.60
CA MET A 712 13.85 -13.14 7.40
C MET A 712 15.35 -13.09 7.74
N ALA A 713 15.74 -12.35 8.78
CA ALA A 713 17.13 -12.32 9.24
C ALA A 713 17.60 -13.69 9.79
N THR A 714 16.68 -14.48 10.36
CA THR A 714 16.95 -15.85 10.82
C THR A 714 17.26 -16.77 9.64
N SER A 715 16.55 -16.64 8.51
CA SER A 715 16.85 -17.37 7.27
C SER A 715 18.27 -17.08 6.76
N ALA A 716 18.66 -15.81 6.70
CA ALA A 716 20.02 -15.41 6.34
C ALA A 716 21.07 -15.96 7.32
N PHE A 717 20.77 -15.94 8.62
CA PHE A 717 21.62 -16.50 9.66
C PHE A 717 21.82 -18.01 9.56
N ILE A 718 20.75 -18.75 9.29
CA ILE A 718 20.79 -20.19 9.05
C ILE A 718 21.65 -20.50 7.82
N SER A 719 21.41 -19.79 6.72
CA SER A 719 22.15 -19.96 5.47
C SER A 719 23.64 -19.67 5.63
N ALA A 720 24.01 -18.59 6.34
CA ALA A 720 25.40 -18.23 6.59
C ALA A 720 26.14 -19.22 7.51
N LEU A 721 25.43 -19.88 8.43
CA LEU A 721 26.01 -20.88 9.32
C LEU A 721 26.27 -22.24 8.66
N GLY A 722 25.42 -22.64 7.71
CA GLY A 722 25.44 -23.99 7.12
C GLY A 722 25.39 -25.07 8.20
N ASP A 723 26.31 -26.04 8.16
CA ASP A 723 26.41 -27.14 9.13
C ASP A 723 26.49 -26.67 10.62
N GLY A 724 26.91 -25.43 10.86
CA GLY A 724 26.97 -24.82 12.18
C GLY A 724 25.61 -24.63 12.87
N VAL A 725 24.50 -24.71 12.11
CA VAL A 725 23.12 -24.60 12.63
C VAL A 725 22.79 -25.67 13.67
N ALA A 726 23.48 -26.82 13.65
CA ALA A 726 23.29 -27.90 14.62
C ALA A 726 23.43 -27.43 16.09
N ALA A 727 24.20 -26.37 16.35
CA ALA A 727 24.39 -25.82 17.69
C ALA A 727 23.20 -24.99 18.23
N CYS A 728 22.30 -24.52 17.35
CA CYS A 728 21.20 -23.61 17.71
C CYS A 728 19.84 -23.97 17.11
N ILE A 729 19.74 -25.10 16.39
CA ILE A 729 18.53 -25.53 15.69
C ILE A 729 17.30 -25.67 16.61
N ALA A 730 17.46 -26.24 17.80
CA ALA A 730 16.33 -26.55 18.69
C ALA A 730 15.53 -25.30 19.12
N PRO A 731 16.13 -24.26 19.73
CA PRO A 731 15.38 -23.08 20.13
C PRO A 731 14.83 -22.26 18.95
N LEU A 732 15.51 -22.28 17.80
CA LEU A 732 15.03 -21.61 16.58
C LEU A 732 13.81 -22.33 16.00
N PHE A 733 13.87 -23.65 15.88
CA PHE A 733 12.76 -24.46 15.37
C PHE A 733 11.53 -24.34 16.27
N GLU A 734 11.70 -24.39 17.60
CA GLU A 734 10.60 -24.20 18.54
C GLU A 734 9.90 -22.84 18.37
N ALA A 735 10.66 -21.77 18.13
CA ALA A 735 10.10 -20.43 17.89
C ALA A 735 9.35 -20.34 16.55
N LEU A 736 9.92 -20.89 15.48
CA LEU A 736 9.26 -20.91 14.16
C LEU A 736 7.98 -21.76 14.18
N GLN A 737 8.03 -22.92 14.85
CA GLN A 737 6.86 -23.78 15.02
C GLN A 737 5.75 -23.07 15.81
N GLU A 738 6.10 -22.31 16.86
CA GLU A 738 5.14 -21.52 17.63
C GLU A 738 4.43 -20.49 16.74
N VAL A 739 5.15 -19.74 15.91
CA VAL A 739 4.55 -18.79 14.95
C VAL A 739 3.61 -19.49 13.97
N CYS A 740 4.04 -20.61 13.38
CA CYS A 740 3.23 -21.36 12.42
C CYS A 740 1.91 -21.89 13.03
N MET A 741 1.95 -22.32 14.29
CA MET A 741 0.82 -22.96 14.96
C MET A 741 -0.02 -22.00 15.81
N SER A 742 0.45 -20.78 16.06
CA SER A 742 -0.22 -19.79 16.88
C SER A 742 -1.42 -19.15 16.17
N ASP A 743 -2.50 -18.97 16.92
CA ASP A 743 -3.67 -18.19 16.50
C ASP A 743 -3.50 -16.68 16.73
N GLU A 744 -2.50 -16.28 17.51
CA GLU A 744 -2.18 -14.88 17.83
C GLU A 744 -1.16 -14.28 16.86
N ALA A 745 -0.38 -15.12 16.17
CA ALA A 745 0.64 -14.69 15.23
C ALA A 745 0.02 -14.03 13.99
N ASP A 746 0.71 -13.01 13.48
CA ASP A 746 0.34 -12.31 12.26
C ASP A 746 0.26 -13.26 11.06
N ARG A 747 -0.75 -13.07 10.19
CA ARG A 747 -0.92 -13.91 9.01
C ARG A 747 0.28 -13.84 8.06
N PHE A 748 0.96 -12.69 7.97
CA PHE A 748 2.12 -12.49 7.11
C PHE A 748 3.42 -13.07 7.71
N ALA A 749 3.46 -13.32 9.03
CA ALA A 749 4.60 -14.00 9.66
C ALA A 749 4.64 -15.51 9.35
N LYS A 750 3.48 -16.13 9.06
CA LYS A 750 3.39 -17.57 8.83
C LYS A 750 4.09 -18.04 7.53
N PRO A 751 3.87 -17.40 6.36
CA PRO A 751 4.64 -17.72 5.16
C PRO A 751 6.14 -17.65 5.40
N GLU A 752 6.64 -16.58 6.02
CA GLU A 752 8.07 -16.39 6.27
C GLU A 752 8.63 -17.44 7.24
N ALA A 753 7.86 -17.81 8.28
CA ALA A 753 8.26 -18.86 9.22
C ALA A 753 8.36 -20.23 8.52
N VAL A 754 7.43 -20.54 7.61
CA VAL A 754 7.49 -21.76 6.80
C VAL A 754 8.73 -21.76 5.91
N GLY A 755 9.00 -20.66 5.20
CA GLY A 755 10.20 -20.52 4.37
C GLY A 755 11.49 -20.72 5.17
N CYS A 756 11.60 -20.08 6.33
CA CYS A 756 12.74 -20.20 7.24
C CYS A 756 12.97 -21.64 7.75
N ILE A 757 11.89 -22.42 7.97
CA ILE A 757 11.99 -23.87 8.27
C ILE A 757 12.58 -24.63 7.07
N GLY A 758 12.29 -24.20 5.84
CA GLY A 758 12.90 -24.73 4.62
C GLY A 758 14.41 -24.51 4.59
N ASP A 759 14.85 -23.28 4.86
CA ASP A 759 16.29 -22.96 4.92
C ASP A 759 17.00 -23.75 6.02
N LEU A 760 16.33 -23.94 7.17
CA LEU A 760 16.83 -24.77 8.26
C LEU A 760 17.00 -26.22 7.81
N ALA A 761 16.06 -26.75 7.03
CA ALA A 761 16.16 -28.09 6.48
C ALA A 761 17.38 -28.23 5.56
N ILE A 762 17.62 -27.25 4.69
CA ILE A 762 18.76 -27.21 3.77
C ILE A 762 20.09 -27.19 4.54
N ALA A 763 20.20 -26.37 5.60
CA ALA A 763 21.45 -26.17 6.33
C ALA A 763 21.79 -27.27 7.36
N ALA A 764 20.79 -27.92 7.98
CA ALA A 764 21.02 -28.82 9.12
C ALA A 764 21.54 -30.22 8.75
N GLY A 765 21.28 -30.68 7.52
CA GLY A 765 21.58 -32.05 7.09
C GLY A 765 20.67 -33.12 7.74
N PRO A 766 20.74 -34.39 7.27
CA PRO A 766 19.72 -35.40 7.55
C PRO A 766 19.70 -35.89 9.01
N ASP A 767 20.87 -36.03 9.64
CA ASP A 767 20.98 -36.57 11.01
C ASP A 767 20.42 -35.59 12.05
N VAL A 768 20.64 -34.29 11.86
CA VAL A 768 20.14 -33.24 12.75
C VAL A 768 18.64 -33.00 12.54
N LEU A 769 18.15 -33.14 11.30
CA LEU A 769 16.77 -32.86 10.94
C LEU A 769 15.78 -34.00 11.27
N THR A 770 16.27 -35.24 11.39
CA THR A 770 15.43 -36.45 11.64
C THR A 770 14.40 -36.28 12.78
N PRO A 771 14.72 -35.69 13.95
CA PRO A 771 13.76 -35.48 15.04
C PRO A 771 12.61 -34.51 14.70
N TYR A 772 12.79 -33.64 13.71
CA TYR A 772 11.88 -32.54 13.40
C TYR A 772 10.92 -32.85 12.25
N ILE A 773 11.17 -33.88 11.43
CA ILE A 773 10.38 -34.20 10.22
C ILE A 773 8.87 -34.31 10.50
N GLY A 774 8.48 -34.95 11.60
CA GLY A 774 7.07 -35.09 11.98
C GLY A 774 6.39 -33.76 12.28
N HIS A 775 7.12 -32.84 12.93
CA HIS A 775 6.66 -31.47 13.20
C HIS A 775 6.55 -30.67 11.90
N ILE A 776 7.60 -30.70 11.05
CA ILE A 776 7.61 -30.03 9.74
C ILE A 776 6.43 -30.49 8.88
N SER A 777 6.20 -31.80 8.81
CA SER A 777 5.08 -32.36 8.03
C SER A 777 3.72 -31.90 8.55
N THR A 778 3.58 -31.73 9.87
CA THR A 778 2.34 -31.21 10.49
C THR A 778 2.13 -29.72 10.16
N ILE A 779 3.20 -28.93 10.19
CA ILE A 779 3.17 -27.51 9.83
C ILE A 779 2.75 -27.35 8.37
N LEU A 780 3.40 -28.07 7.44
CA LEU A 780 3.10 -28.00 6.01
C LEU A 780 1.65 -28.45 5.71
N ALA A 781 1.20 -29.54 6.34
CA ALA A 781 -0.18 -30.02 6.18
C ALA A 781 -1.23 -29.04 6.74
N THR A 782 -0.87 -28.24 7.75
CA THR A 782 -1.73 -27.19 8.31
C THR A 782 -1.76 -25.98 7.39
N ALA A 783 -0.59 -25.55 6.90
CA ALA A 783 -0.46 -24.44 5.97
C ALA A 783 -1.19 -24.71 4.63
N GLU A 784 -1.13 -25.95 4.12
CA GLU A 784 -1.86 -26.37 2.90
C GLU A 784 -3.38 -26.26 3.04
N ARG A 785 -3.91 -26.30 4.27
CA ARG A 785 -5.35 -26.23 4.58
C ARG A 785 -5.82 -24.82 4.90
N ALA A 786 -4.95 -23.81 4.85
CA ALA A 786 -5.36 -22.44 5.03
C ALA A 786 -6.44 -22.09 3.99
N PRO A 787 -7.58 -21.51 4.39
CA PRO A 787 -8.65 -21.16 3.46
C PRO A 787 -8.16 -20.09 2.47
N LEU A 788 -8.60 -20.21 1.22
CA LEU A 788 -8.51 -19.14 0.23
C LEU A 788 -9.57 -18.10 0.60
N ILE A 789 -9.14 -16.90 0.94
CA ILE A 789 -10.00 -15.76 1.23
C ILE A 789 -9.88 -14.83 0.00
N GLY A 790 -10.98 -14.24 -0.45
CA GLY A 790 -11.13 -13.69 -1.80
C GLY A 790 -11.06 -12.17 -1.93
N ASP A 791 -9.90 -11.57 -1.72
CA ASP A 791 -9.58 -10.17 -2.03
C ASP A 791 -8.22 -10.03 -2.75
N VAL A 792 -7.95 -8.88 -3.40
CA VAL A 792 -6.80 -8.67 -4.29
C VAL A 792 -5.44 -8.76 -3.56
N ASP A 793 -5.34 -8.24 -2.34
CA ASP A 793 -4.15 -8.39 -1.47
C ASP A 793 -3.98 -9.84 -0.96
N GLU A 794 -5.00 -10.69 -1.12
CA GLU A 794 -5.06 -12.05 -0.58
C GLU A 794 -4.54 -13.09 -1.58
N ASP A 795 -4.54 -12.75 -2.89
CA ASP A 795 -3.86 -13.53 -3.92
C ASP A 795 -2.34 -13.55 -3.67
N ASP A 796 -1.71 -12.39 -3.40
CA ASP A 796 -0.27 -12.28 -3.12
C ASP A 796 0.15 -13.06 -1.87
N TRP A 797 -0.63 -12.95 -0.78
CA TRP A 797 -0.36 -13.73 0.43
C TRP A 797 -0.46 -15.24 0.17
N THR A 798 -1.49 -15.66 -0.57
CA THR A 798 -1.73 -17.05 -0.93
C THR A 798 -0.58 -17.58 -1.78
N PHE A 799 -0.15 -16.84 -2.81
CA PHE A 799 0.99 -17.19 -3.63
C PHE A 799 2.26 -17.31 -2.79
N LYS A 800 2.53 -16.34 -1.91
CA LYS A 800 3.72 -16.37 -1.06
C LYS A 800 3.73 -17.56 -0.10
N LEU A 801 2.59 -17.89 0.52
CA LEU A 801 2.46 -19.06 1.38
C LEU A 801 2.71 -20.35 0.59
N ARG A 802 2.10 -20.50 -0.58
CA ARG A 802 2.26 -21.68 -1.44
C ARG A 802 3.69 -21.82 -1.94
N GLU A 803 4.33 -20.72 -2.35
CA GLU A 803 5.74 -20.67 -2.74
C GLU A 803 6.65 -21.17 -1.60
N ASN A 804 6.46 -20.65 -0.40
CA ASN A 804 7.26 -21.05 0.76
C ASN A 804 6.99 -22.51 1.18
N ILE A 805 5.75 -23.00 1.09
CA ILE A 805 5.44 -24.43 1.31
C ILE A 805 6.23 -25.32 0.33
N LEU A 806 6.24 -24.95 -0.96
CA LEU A 806 6.96 -25.71 -1.99
C LEU A 806 8.47 -25.65 -1.76
N SER A 807 9.01 -24.47 -1.44
CA SER A 807 10.42 -24.29 -1.07
C SER A 807 10.81 -25.15 0.14
N THR A 808 9.99 -25.19 1.20
CA THR A 808 10.24 -26.04 2.37
C THR A 808 10.20 -27.53 2.02
N TYR A 809 9.28 -27.97 1.16
CA TYR A 809 9.26 -29.36 0.68
C TYR A 809 10.54 -29.68 -0.10
N SER A 810 10.97 -28.82 -1.02
CA SER A 810 12.21 -28.99 -1.78
C SER A 810 13.43 -29.04 -0.85
N GLY A 811 13.57 -28.10 0.08
CA GLY A 811 14.64 -28.07 1.06
C GLY A 811 14.70 -29.34 1.94
N LEU A 812 13.55 -29.82 2.39
CA LEU A 812 13.43 -31.08 3.14
C LEU A 812 13.85 -32.29 2.30
N LEU A 813 13.45 -32.37 1.03
CA LEU A 813 13.83 -33.48 0.14
C LEU A 813 15.33 -33.43 -0.18
N ASN A 814 15.86 -32.25 -0.46
CA ASN A 814 17.26 -32.01 -0.77
C ASN A 814 18.19 -32.49 0.37
N ALA A 815 17.85 -32.14 1.62
CA ALA A 815 18.59 -32.53 2.81
C ALA A 815 18.79 -34.05 2.97
N PHE A 816 17.90 -34.87 2.41
CA PHE A 816 17.96 -36.34 2.51
C PHE A 816 18.49 -37.04 1.24
N GLN A 817 18.90 -36.30 0.20
CA GLN A 817 19.41 -36.89 -1.04
C GLN A 817 20.64 -37.78 -0.81
N SER A 818 21.52 -37.39 0.11
CA SER A 818 22.75 -38.12 0.46
C SER A 818 22.58 -39.09 1.65
N ALA A 819 21.38 -39.21 2.23
CA ALA A 819 21.13 -40.02 3.42
C ALA A 819 21.04 -41.54 3.13
N PRO A 820 21.32 -42.43 4.10
CA PRO A 820 21.04 -43.86 3.99
C PRO A 820 19.56 -44.16 3.66
N HIS A 821 19.30 -45.27 2.94
CA HIS A 821 17.97 -45.64 2.44
C HIS A 821 16.87 -45.66 3.54
N ALA A 822 17.21 -46.05 4.77
CA ALA A 822 16.26 -46.08 5.89
C ALA A 822 15.78 -44.68 6.32
N GLN A 823 16.63 -43.65 6.20
CA GLN A 823 16.27 -42.25 6.47
C GLN A 823 15.53 -41.64 5.27
N LYS A 824 15.89 -42.00 4.03
CA LYS A 824 15.18 -41.56 2.82
C LYS A 824 13.69 -41.92 2.84
N SER A 825 13.34 -43.13 3.28
CA SER A 825 11.94 -43.58 3.33
C SER A 825 11.05 -42.75 4.26
N VAL A 826 11.62 -42.02 5.22
CA VAL A 826 10.87 -41.15 6.14
C VAL A 826 10.35 -39.91 5.43
N VAL A 827 11.08 -39.39 4.45
CA VAL A 827 10.76 -38.13 3.75
C VAL A 827 9.99 -38.38 2.44
N VAL A 828 10.09 -39.58 1.86
CA VAL A 828 9.32 -39.97 0.65
C VAL A 828 7.82 -39.76 0.85
N ALA A 829 7.27 -40.03 2.04
CA ALA A 829 5.85 -39.80 2.33
C ALA A 829 5.47 -38.31 2.27
N SER A 830 6.34 -37.43 2.78
CA SER A 830 6.16 -35.97 2.70
C SER A 830 6.29 -35.49 1.24
N GLY A 831 7.21 -36.04 0.47
CA GLY A 831 7.34 -35.76 -0.97
C GLY A 831 6.12 -36.20 -1.80
N GLN A 832 5.51 -37.34 -1.47
CA GLN A 832 4.25 -37.77 -2.10
C GLN A 832 3.08 -36.81 -1.78
N GLN A 833 3.06 -36.19 -0.60
CA GLN A 833 2.12 -35.11 -0.31
C GLN A 833 2.40 -33.88 -1.17
N ALA A 834 3.68 -33.49 -1.30
CA ALA A 834 4.08 -32.35 -2.12
C ALA A 834 3.68 -32.52 -3.60
N ILE A 835 3.83 -33.72 -4.19
CA ILE A 835 3.36 -34.00 -5.56
C ILE A 835 1.84 -33.81 -5.70
N ARG A 836 1.05 -34.21 -4.70
CA ARG A 836 -0.41 -34.01 -4.72
C ARG A 836 -0.78 -32.53 -4.68
N LEU A 837 -0.04 -31.73 -3.92
CA LEU A 837 -0.17 -30.27 -3.92
C LEU A 837 0.18 -29.70 -5.30
N VAL A 838 1.34 -30.04 -5.85
CA VAL A 838 1.80 -29.58 -7.17
C VAL A 838 0.77 -29.90 -8.26
N LYS A 839 0.18 -31.11 -8.26
CA LYS A 839 -0.89 -31.48 -9.21
C LYS A 839 -2.14 -30.60 -9.08
N ARG A 840 -2.55 -30.28 -7.84
CA ARG A 840 -3.70 -29.41 -7.59
C ARG A 840 -3.43 -27.99 -8.12
N LEU A 841 -2.26 -27.44 -7.80
CA LEU A 841 -1.84 -26.12 -8.25
C LEU A 841 -1.70 -26.06 -9.78
N ALA A 842 -1.13 -27.08 -10.41
CA ALA A 842 -1.04 -27.17 -11.87
C ALA A 842 -2.43 -27.21 -12.54
N ALA A 843 -3.40 -27.89 -11.92
CA ALA A 843 -4.78 -27.89 -12.41
C ALA A 843 -5.45 -26.51 -12.25
N GLU A 844 -5.22 -25.81 -11.13
CA GLU A 844 -5.69 -24.43 -10.91
C GLU A 844 -5.13 -23.49 -12.00
N ILE A 845 -3.81 -23.54 -12.24
CA ILE A 845 -3.13 -22.75 -13.29
C ILE A 845 -3.73 -23.04 -14.68
N GLY A 846 -4.07 -24.29 -14.96
CA GLY A 846 -4.73 -24.70 -16.21
C GLY A 846 -6.10 -24.02 -16.44
N THR A 847 -6.77 -23.55 -15.39
CA THR A 847 -8.05 -22.83 -15.46
C THR A 847 -7.91 -21.31 -15.54
N MET A 848 -6.72 -20.76 -15.29
CA MET A 848 -6.45 -19.32 -15.35
C MET A 848 -6.47 -18.79 -16.79
N SER A 849 -6.80 -17.50 -16.95
CA SER A 849 -6.69 -16.77 -18.22
C SER A 849 -5.22 -16.59 -18.65
N GLU A 850 -4.97 -16.21 -19.91
CA GLU A 850 -3.60 -15.99 -20.39
C GLU A 850 -2.90 -14.83 -19.65
N THR A 851 -3.65 -13.76 -19.34
CA THR A 851 -3.19 -12.61 -18.54
C THR A 851 -2.80 -13.03 -17.13
N GLN A 852 -3.65 -13.81 -16.45
CA GLN A 852 -3.37 -14.31 -15.11
C GLN A 852 -2.14 -15.23 -15.07
N ARG A 853 -1.87 -15.97 -16.16
CA ARG A 853 -0.67 -16.82 -16.25
C ARG A 853 0.60 -16.02 -16.47
N SER A 854 0.55 -14.89 -17.16
CA SER A 854 1.71 -14.00 -17.31
C SER A 854 2.07 -13.26 -16.03
N GLU A 855 1.16 -13.19 -15.07
CA GLU A 855 1.37 -12.56 -13.76
C GLU A 855 1.96 -13.53 -12.73
N LEU A 856 2.05 -14.84 -13.03
CA LEU A 856 2.67 -15.83 -12.14
C LEU A 856 4.18 -15.61 -12.04
N SER A 857 4.72 -15.67 -10.81
CA SER A 857 6.15 -15.48 -10.60
C SER A 857 6.99 -16.67 -11.09
N GLY A 858 8.14 -16.39 -11.72
CA GLY A 858 9.13 -17.40 -12.09
C GLY A 858 9.54 -18.33 -10.92
N PRO A 859 9.86 -17.80 -9.72
CA PRO A 859 10.20 -18.61 -8.55
C PRO A 859 9.10 -19.58 -8.11
N TYR A 860 7.82 -19.18 -8.20
CA TYR A 860 6.70 -20.03 -7.83
C TYR A 860 6.61 -21.28 -8.74
N LEU A 861 6.69 -21.08 -10.05
CA LEU A 861 6.69 -22.17 -11.03
C LEU A 861 7.94 -23.04 -10.93
N CYS A 862 9.10 -22.42 -10.67
CA CYS A 862 10.37 -23.13 -10.47
C CYS A 862 10.31 -24.06 -9.25
N ASN A 863 9.80 -23.59 -8.11
CA ASN A 863 9.66 -24.39 -6.90
C ASN A 863 8.74 -25.61 -7.10
N MET A 864 7.68 -25.48 -7.91
CA MET A 864 6.83 -26.62 -8.28
C MET A 864 7.63 -27.69 -9.06
N CYS A 865 8.45 -27.28 -10.02
CA CYS A 865 9.33 -28.18 -10.78
C CYS A 865 10.41 -28.82 -9.90
N MET A 866 11.04 -28.04 -9.01
CA MET A 866 12.10 -28.50 -8.11
C MET A 866 11.62 -29.59 -7.16
N VAL A 867 10.42 -29.45 -6.56
CA VAL A 867 9.85 -30.48 -5.68
C VAL A 867 9.71 -31.83 -6.39
N VAL A 868 9.28 -31.83 -7.66
CA VAL A 868 9.17 -33.06 -8.47
C VAL A 868 10.57 -33.64 -8.76
N ALA A 869 11.54 -32.78 -9.08
CA ALA A 869 12.93 -33.17 -9.32
C ALA A 869 13.56 -33.84 -8.10
N ASP A 870 13.44 -33.19 -6.93
CA ASP A 870 14.06 -33.63 -5.69
C ASP A 870 13.47 -34.95 -5.21
N LEU A 871 12.15 -35.15 -5.36
CA LEU A 871 11.53 -36.43 -5.04
C LEU A 871 11.99 -37.55 -6.00
N ALA A 872 12.15 -37.24 -7.29
CA ALA A 872 12.63 -38.21 -8.27
C ALA A 872 14.03 -38.75 -7.92
N LEU A 873 14.90 -37.92 -7.32
CA LEU A 873 16.24 -38.32 -6.86
C LEU A 873 16.21 -39.23 -5.61
N LEU A 874 15.10 -39.25 -4.86
CA LEU A 874 14.95 -40.07 -3.66
C LEU A 874 14.26 -41.42 -3.91
N MET A 875 13.55 -41.56 -5.02
CA MET A 875 12.74 -42.73 -5.35
C MET A 875 13.36 -43.59 -6.46
N SER A 876 12.92 -44.85 -6.55
CA SER A 876 13.26 -45.66 -7.74
C SER A 876 12.53 -45.13 -8.98
N PRO A 877 13.08 -45.29 -10.20
CA PRO A 877 12.43 -44.87 -11.43
C PRO A 877 11.00 -45.41 -11.59
N ALA A 878 10.74 -46.65 -11.14
CA ALA A 878 9.42 -47.26 -11.19
C ALA A 878 8.43 -46.63 -10.20
N ALA A 879 8.91 -46.20 -9.03
CA ALA A 879 8.07 -45.61 -7.99
C ALA A 879 7.70 -44.15 -8.32
N ILE A 880 8.66 -43.33 -8.77
CA ILE A 880 8.35 -41.97 -9.23
C ILE A 880 7.44 -42.00 -10.47
N ALA A 881 7.70 -42.94 -11.38
CA ALA A 881 6.83 -43.19 -12.51
C ALA A 881 5.38 -43.50 -12.07
N SER A 882 5.15 -44.35 -11.05
CA SER A 882 3.78 -44.62 -10.59
C SER A 882 3.08 -43.41 -9.98
N GLU A 883 3.83 -42.49 -9.34
CA GLU A 883 3.27 -41.27 -8.77
C GLU A 883 2.92 -40.23 -9.84
N VAL A 884 3.68 -40.17 -10.94
CA VAL A 884 3.49 -39.19 -12.03
C VAL A 884 2.55 -39.69 -13.14
N ARG A 885 2.61 -40.99 -13.51
CA ARG A 885 1.96 -41.59 -14.71
C ARG A 885 0.44 -41.54 -14.83
N ALA A 886 -0.29 -41.16 -13.80
CA ALA A 886 -1.75 -41.11 -13.91
C ALA A 886 -2.22 -39.99 -14.88
N ASP A 887 -1.40 -38.95 -15.11
CA ASP A 887 -1.67 -37.85 -16.02
C ASP A 887 -0.34 -37.11 -16.29
N GLU A 888 0.35 -37.34 -17.41
CA GLU A 888 1.69 -36.75 -17.66
C GLU A 888 1.61 -35.33 -18.26
N GLN A 889 0.43 -34.92 -18.72
CA GLN A 889 0.23 -33.68 -19.46
C GLN A 889 0.40 -32.43 -18.59
N TRP A 890 0.01 -32.49 -17.31
CA TRP A 890 0.17 -31.35 -16.40
C TRP A 890 1.64 -31.02 -16.14
N LEU A 891 2.53 -32.01 -16.06
CA LEU A 891 3.95 -31.78 -15.77
C LEU A 891 4.67 -31.15 -16.96
N VAL A 892 4.39 -31.63 -18.17
CA VAL A 892 4.93 -31.03 -19.40
C VAL A 892 4.40 -29.59 -19.57
N ALA A 893 3.12 -29.36 -19.33
CA ALA A 893 2.52 -28.03 -19.39
C ALA A 893 3.14 -27.08 -18.35
N LEU A 894 3.36 -27.55 -17.12
CA LEU A 894 4.00 -26.80 -16.05
C LEU A 894 5.44 -26.40 -16.41
N CYS A 895 6.27 -27.35 -16.84
CA CYS A 895 7.66 -27.05 -17.22
C CYS A 895 7.73 -26.10 -18.43
N THR A 896 6.83 -26.27 -19.40
CA THR A 896 6.76 -25.36 -20.57
C THR A 896 6.36 -23.94 -20.16
N LEU A 897 5.44 -23.81 -19.21
CA LEU A 897 5.03 -22.51 -18.67
C LEU A 897 6.17 -21.86 -17.86
N ALA A 898 6.85 -22.62 -17.01
CA ALA A 898 7.99 -22.14 -16.23
C ALA A 898 9.10 -21.60 -17.14
N ASP A 899 9.43 -22.31 -18.21
CA ASP A 899 10.39 -21.87 -19.23
C ASP A 899 9.97 -20.57 -19.93
N LYS A 900 8.70 -20.45 -20.30
CA LYS A 900 8.17 -19.26 -20.96
C LYS A 900 8.31 -18.04 -20.04
N VAL A 901 7.86 -18.16 -18.79
CA VAL A 901 7.92 -17.07 -17.80
C VAL A 901 9.38 -16.71 -17.49
N ALA A 902 10.25 -17.70 -17.30
CA ALA A 902 11.68 -17.46 -17.06
C ALA A 902 12.35 -16.73 -18.24
N ALA A 903 12.03 -17.10 -19.48
CA ALA A 903 12.52 -16.42 -20.67
C ALA A 903 12.04 -14.96 -20.76
N ASP A 904 10.80 -14.69 -20.38
CA ASP A 904 10.23 -13.33 -20.33
C ASP A 904 10.90 -12.48 -19.21
N GLU A 905 11.28 -13.10 -18.09
CA GLU A 905 12.02 -12.47 -16.98
C GLU A 905 13.55 -12.37 -17.24
N GLY A 906 14.05 -12.87 -18.38
CA GLY A 906 15.49 -12.88 -18.70
C GLY A 906 16.32 -13.83 -17.83
N THR A 907 15.69 -14.80 -17.17
CA THR A 907 16.33 -15.80 -16.32
C THR A 907 16.30 -17.18 -16.99
N SER A 908 17.40 -17.94 -16.93
CA SER A 908 17.43 -19.34 -17.42
C SER A 908 17.41 -20.27 -16.21
N LEU A 909 16.22 -20.66 -15.75
CA LEU A 909 16.05 -21.36 -14.47
C LEU A 909 15.87 -22.88 -14.57
N VAL A 910 15.51 -23.44 -15.73
CA VAL A 910 15.19 -24.87 -15.87
C VAL A 910 15.91 -25.49 -17.09
N PRO A 911 16.48 -26.70 -17.00
CA PRO A 911 16.96 -27.42 -18.17
C PRO A 911 15.79 -27.84 -19.06
N ASP A 912 15.98 -27.79 -20.40
CA ASP A 912 15.00 -28.16 -21.44
C ASP A 912 13.87 -29.11 -20.94
N PRO A 913 12.61 -28.64 -20.84
CA PRO A 913 11.45 -29.33 -20.29
C PRO A 913 11.23 -30.73 -20.85
N GLY A 914 11.51 -30.90 -22.15
CA GLY A 914 11.41 -32.18 -22.83
C GLY A 914 12.45 -33.18 -22.34
N THR A 915 13.67 -32.71 -22.09
CA THR A 915 14.78 -33.52 -21.57
C THR A 915 14.60 -33.81 -20.08
N PHE A 916 14.16 -32.82 -19.28
CA PHE A 916 13.87 -32.97 -17.85
C PHE A 916 12.76 -34.00 -17.58
N CYS A 917 11.61 -33.87 -18.26
CA CYS A 917 10.49 -34.83 -18.12
C CYS A 917 10.90 -36.24 -18.56
N MET A 918 11.61 -36.37 -19.69
CA MET A 918 12.07 -37.68 -20.18
C MET A 918 13.08 -38.34 -19.23
N HIS A 919 14.01 -37.59 -18.64
CA HIS A 919 15.01 -38.12 -17.72
C HIS A 919 14.42 -38.51 -16.35
N VAL A 920 13.53 -37.68 -15.81
CA VAL A 920 12.78 -37.98 -14.58
C VAL A 920 11.95 -39.26 -14.76
N MET A 921 11.28 -39.43 -15.91
CA MET A 921 10.38 -40.56 -16.16
C MET A 921 11.07 -41.86 -16.62
N HIS A 922 12.13 -41.80 -17.44
CA HIS A 922 12.77 -42.99 -18.00
C HIS A 922 14.00 -43.46 -17.23
N HIS A 923 14.70 -42.56 -16.54
CA HIS A 923 15.98 -42.88 -15.90
C HIS A 923 15.99 -42.67 -14.38
N GLY A 924 14.97 -42.01 -13.82
CA GLY A 924 14.95 -41.61 -12.39
C GLY A 924 16.19 -40.79 -12.03
N ARG A 925 16.67 -39.97 -12.96
CA ARG A 925 17.82 -39.08 -12.82
C ARG A 925 17.39 -37.71 -13.33
N VAL A 926 17.86 -36.65 -12.69
CA VAL A 926 17.81 -35.29 -13.23
C VAL A 926 19.09 -35.10 -14.06
N PRO A 927 19.06 -34.56 -15.30
CA PRO A 927 20.29 -34.18 -16.01
C PRO A 927 21.04 -33.14 -15.15
N SER A 928 22.36 -33.30 -15.01
CA SER A 928 23.20 -32.44 -14.16
C SER A 928 23.13 -30.97 -14.52
#